data_AF-A0A504ZBQ1-F1
#
_entry.id   AF-A0A504ZBQ1-F1
#
_cell.length_a   1.000
_cell.length_b   1.000
_cell.length_c   1.000
_cell.angle_alpha   90.00
_cell.angle_beta   90.00
_cell.angle_gamma   90.00
#
_symmetry.space_group_name_H-M   'P 1'
#
loop_
_entity.id
_entity.type
_entity.pdbx_description
1 polymer ?
#
loop_
_entity_poly.entity_id
_entity_poly.type
_entity_poly.pdbx_seq_one_letter_code
_entity_poly.pdbx_strand_id
1 'polypeptide(L)'
;MQRHRQQGDKLPTRFERTYCHDDLFSEVPTMAEYRPGDKVTVYPFLKILPASQYVDLMIKYESPSQILPPILCKPRFCLPNQAVDNMVLDSALQHVNSYLVCLQLGESVEAACSLYRRDQLGMFTELKHVYRDYVQMFNEECMRLPQFRHMWLHALDKRVHEGVSLNPEFPDWPASVHFLVGRALYSLIYDRVRFNRNEPVRIRQTTIVSSSSKEQAQQRFHSDSAAPRSEEAPALFEVCTEYPEELRNEVKIHPALLNWYRDANYPPLSFHPAELPMLCPPVPWTSTKDAGYLMSRNYATRLIRHSNNYPESIPVLNDDLDFDSKRIPAIFDALNCLASCPWRVNEPILDGLIEVARAGGSRKLGVPERVSRNPSESLCITKSMSYEERRRARRASREAWLRFNEARSLWANELYRLSIANQYRGRVFWFPHSMDFRGRVYPCPPHFHHMGSDISRGLIVFAKGMPLGPKGLDWLKIHLVNLTGLKKRCSNNERLEFANTILDDVLDSAINPFKVEAQRREDAAAGVPVAQILENFVRRKVIKQSVMTTVYGVTLYGASEQIRKQLRDLDDFPGRNWIGPAASYLARSTLTSIGRIFTSSAEIQAWFGQVFHCDVDWIVVHRPHSIKQLAQHISGQLLSRVSWETPMGLPITQPYIRLSGSTLYSNDADDHPGVPDLSSKVTLPIHTRDFYQSISQLDVPVPNPIKQKNAFPPNFIHSLDSCHMMLTALHCLKAGITFASVHDCFWTHAATVDICREEFIALHSEPILQNFADYLRQRFAYSQSEIANMTSETRRARAMAFNQLLSHVPKQGLFDLSEVRNSTYFFS
;
A
#
# COMPACT_ATOMS: atom_id res chain seq x y z
N MET A 1 -1.21 -16.43 -38.61
CA MET A 1 -1.71 -17.80 -38.85
C MET A 1 -2.94 -18.03 -37.99
N GLN A 2 -4.11 -17.84 -38.59
CA GLN A 2 -5.42 -18.12 -38.00
C GLN A 2 -5.79 -19.57 -38.32
N ARG A 3 -5.95 -20.42 -37.29
CA ARG A 3 -6.76 -21.66 -37.24
C ARG A 3 -6.35 -22.45 -35.99
N HIS A 4 -6.93 -22.09 -34.84
CA HIS A 4 -7.16 -22.95 -33.67
C HIS A 4 -7.99 -22.13 -32.65
N ARG A 5 -9.26 -21.90 -33.01
CA ARG A 5 -10.33 -21.53 -32.09
C ARG A 5 -11.45 -22.53 -32.34
N GLN A 6 -12.07 -23.00 -31.26
CA GLN A 6 -13.11 -24.04 -31.16
C GLN A 6 -12.60 -25.45 -30.84
N GLN A 7 -12.09 -25.62 -29.61
CA GLN A 7 -12.43 -26.76 -28.77
C GLN A 7 -12.29 -26.26 -27.32
N GLY A 8 -13.41 -26.26 -26.59
CA GLY A 8 -13.43 -25.92 -25.18
C GLY A 8 -12.82 -27.06 -24.38
N ASP A 9 -11.52 -26.96 -24.12
CA ASP A 9 -10.85 -27.83 -23.17
C ASP A 9 -11.40 -27.55 -21.77
N LYS A 10 -12.28 -28.43 -21.30
CA LYS A 10 -12.64 -28.52 -19.88
C LYS A 10 -11.36 -28.89 -19.13
N LEU A 11 -10.77 -27.91 -18.44
CA LEU A 11 -9.70 -28.12 -17.45
C LEU A 11 -10.14 -29.20 -16.44
N PRO A 12 -9.25 -30.13 -16.04
CA PRO A 12 -9.59 -31.19 -15.09
C PRO A 12 -9.76 -30.60 -13.68
N THR A 13 -11.01 -30.30 -13.30
CA THR A 13 -11.38 -29.76 -11.97
C THR A 13 -11.99 -30.83 -11.06
N ARG A 14 -11.26 -31.91 -10.77
CA ARG A 14 -11.70 -32.90 -9.76
C ARG A 14 -10.57 -33.26 -8.80
N PHE A 15 -10.44 -32.48 -7.73
CA PHE A 15 -9.98 -32.99 -6.43
C PHE A 15 -11.14 -33.78 -5.80
N GLU A 16 -11.41 -34.98 -6.32
CA GLU A 16 -12.38 -35.87 -5.71
C GLU A 16 -11.75 -36.57 -4.49
N ARG A 17 -12.28 -36.23 -3.31
CA ARG A 17 -12.09 -36.90 -2.01
C ARG A 17 -10.72 -36.72 -1.34
N THR A 18 -10.56 -35.62 -0.61
CA THR A 18 -9.63 -35.57 0.54
C THR A 18 -10.10 -34.74 1.72
N TYR A 19 -11.20 -33.99 1.61
CA TYR A 19 -11.80 -33.26 2.72
C TYR A 19 -13.14 -33.90 3.10
N CYS A 20 -13.36 -34.15 4.39
CA CYS A 20 -14.64 -34.56 4.94
C CYS A 20 -15.65 -33.41 4.87
N HIS A 21 -16.14 -33.11 3.66
CA HIS A 21 -17.13 -32.06 3.43
C HIS A 21 -18.45 -32.35 4.18
N ASP A 22 -18.91 -33.61 4.16
CA ASP A 22 -20.18 -34.01 4.76
C ASP A 22 -20.21 -33.80 6.29
N ASP A 23 -19.06 -33.91 6.96
CA ASP A 23 -18.94 -33.67 8.41
C ASP A 23 -19.10 -32.18 8.75
N LEU A 24 -18.52 -31.28 7.95
CA LEU A 24 -18.68 -29.82 8.14
C LEU A 24 -20.13 -29.35 7.90
N PHE A 25 -20.82 -29.94 6.92
CA PHE A 25 -22.21 -29.61 6.61
C PHE A 25 -23.19 -30.02 7.72
N SER A 26 -22.89 -31.09 8.47
CA SER A 26 -23.75 -31.59 9.56
C SER A 26 -23.48 -30.92 10.92
N GLU A 27 -22.27 -30.43 11.17
CA GLU A 27 -21.87 -29.85 12.46
C GLU A 27 -22.21 -28.35 12.61
N VAL A 28 -22.20 -27.57 11.53
CA VAL A 28 -22.56 -26.12 11.59
C VAL A 28 -24.00 -25.91 12.11
N PRO A 29 -25.02 -26.68 11.67
CA PRO A 29 -26.36 -26.61 12.25
C PRO A 29 -26.44 -27.05 13.71
N THR A 30 -25.67 -28.05 14.15
CA THR A 30 -25.69 -28.53 15.56
C THR A 30 -25.00 -27.55 16.51
N MET A 31 -23.95 -26.85 16.08
CA MET A 31 -23.39 -25.71 16.81
C MET A 31 -24.37 -24.54 16.91
N ALA A 32 -25.24 -24.39 15.90
CA ALA A 32 -26.31 -23.42 15.94
C ALA A 32 -27.40 -23.86 16.94
N GLU A 33 -27.84 -25.11 16.93
CA GLU A 33 -28.93 -25.57 17.81
C GLU A 33 -28.58 -25.64 19.31
N TYR A 34 -27.29 -25.61 19.68
CA TYR A 34 -26.84 -25.71 21.07
C TYR A 34 -27.14 -24.44 21.91
N ARG A 35 -28.12 -24.54 22.83
CA ARG A 35 -28.45 -23.51 23.84
C ARG A 35 -28.20 -24.01 25.27
N PRO A 36 -27.03 -23.77 25.88
CA PRO A 36 -26.79 -24.10 27.27
C PRO A 36 -27.30 -22.96 28.19
N GLY A 37 -28.59 -22.92 28.51
CA GLY A 37 -29.17 -22.00 29.52
C GLY A 37 -28.90 -20.49 29.27
N ASP A 38 -28.87 -19.69 30.35
CA ASP A 38 -28.69 -18.21 30.37
C ASP A 38 -27.30 -17.71 29.90
N LYS A 39 -26.54 -18.50 29.13
CA LYS A 39 -25.22 -18.10 28.62
C LYS A 39 -25.33 -17.51 27.22
N VAL A 40 -24.68 -16.36 27.01
CA VAL A 40 -24.53 -15.76 25.67
C VAL A 40 -23.69 -16.69 24.79
N THR A 41 -24.24 -17.15 23.68
CA THR A 41 -23.55 -18.02 22.69
C THR A 41 -23.40 -17.34 21.34
N VAL A 42 -22.59 -17.92 20.45
CA VAL A 42 -22.41 -17.47 19.06
C VAL A 42 -23.59 -17.79 18.15
N TYR A 43 -24.58 -18.55 18.64
CA TYR A 43 -25.70 -19.05 17.82
C TYR A 43 -26.43 -17.96 17.01
N PRO A 44 -26.83 -16.81 17.58
CA PRO A 44 -27.55 -15.79 16.83
C PRO A 44 -26.79 -15.31 15.58
N PHE A 45 -25.46 -15.34 15.64
CA PHE A 45 -24.57 -14.91 14.56
C PHE A 45 -24.36 -16.01 13.50
N LEU A 46 -24.41 -17.29 13.91
CA LEU A 46 -24.32 -18.45 13.01
C LEU A 46 -25.65 -18.78 12.29
N LYS A 47 -26.76 -18.14 12.69
CA LYS A 47 -28.09 -18.32 12.04
C LYS A 47 -28.33 -17.39 10.85
N ILE A 48 -27.48 -16.39 10.64
CA ILE A 48 -27.73 -15.33 9.65
C ILE A 48 -27.54 -15.85 8.23
N LEU A 49 -26.54 -16.70 8.00
CA LEU A 49 -26.26 -17.30 6.69
C LEU A 49 -26.75 -18.75 6.64
N PRO A 50 -27.04 -19.29 5.43
CA PRO A 50 -27.19 -20.72 5.24
C PRO A 50 -25.91 -21.49 5.62
N ALA A 51 -26.05 -22.70 6.17
CA ALA A 51 -24.92 -23.55 6.59
C ALA A 51 -23.88 -23.77 5.48
N SER A 52 -24.33 -23.91 4.22
CA SER A 52 -23.46 -24.06 3.05
C SER A 52 -22.48 -22.90 2.86
N GLN A 53 -22.91 -21.67 3.17
CA GLN A 53 -22.07 -20.48 3.00
C GLN A 53 -20.98 -20.39 4.07
N TYR A 54 -21.20 -20.94 5.27
CA TYR A 54 -20.14 -21.08 6.28
C TYR A 54 -19.08 -22.10 5.85
N VAL A 55 -19.50 -23.20 5.19
CA VAL A 55 -18.55 -24.17 4.62
C VAL A 55 -17.71 -23.51 3.53
N ASP A 56 -18.31 -22.74 2.62
CA ASP A 56 -17.61 -21.98 1.58
C ASP A 56 -16.61 -20.95 2.13
N LEU A 57 -16.91 -20.35 3.29
CA LEU A 57 -16.00 -19.46 4.00
C LEU A 57 -14.76 -20.22 4.52
N MET A 58 -14.89 -21.49 4.90
CA MET A 58 -13.81 -22.31 5.45
C MET A 58 -12.98 -23.01 4.35
N ILE A 59 -13.62 -23.61 3.34
CA ILE A 59 -13.02 -24.42 2.26
C ILE A 59 -13.84 -24.23 0.98
N LYS A 60 -13.22 -24.21 -0.20
CA LYS A 60 -13.97 -24.08 -1.48
C LYS A 60 -14.90 -25.29 -1.72
N TYR A 61 -16.21 -25.05 -1.83
CA TYR A 61 -17.19 -26.05 -2.29
C TYR A 61 -17.75 -25.66 -3.67
N GLU A 62 -17.58 -26.51 -4.69
CA GLU A 62 -18.24 -26.33 -5.98
C GLU A 62 -19.64 -26.99 -5.95
N SER A 63 -20.66 -26.25 -5.51
CA SER A 63 -22.04 -26.67 -5.77
C SER A 63 -22.50 -26.22 -7.17
N PRO A 64 -23.13 -27.06 -8.00
CA PRO A 64 -23.54 -26.71 -9.36
C PRO A 64 -24.69 -25.69 -9.47
N SER A 65 -25.25 -25.22 -8.36
CA SER A 65 -26.50 -24.46 -8.38
C SER A 65 -26.59 -23.49 -7.21
N GLN A 66 -26.28 -22.21 -7.50
CA GLN A 66 -26.73 -20.94 -6.90
C GLN A 66 -25.55 -19.96 -6.80
N ILE A 67 -25.46 -19.07 -7.78
CA ILE A 67 -24.44 -18.01 -7.85
C ILE A 67 -24.94 -16.83 -7.02
N LEU A 68 -24.59 -16.79 -5.74
CA LEU A 68 -24.33 -15.51 -5.09
C LEU A 68 -22.89 -15.09 -5.47
N PRO A 69 -22.61 -13.80 -5.70
CA PRO A 69 -21.26 -13.35 -6.00
C PRO A 69 -20.31 -13.73 -4.85
N PRO A 70 -19.02 -13.99 -5.13
CA PRO A 70 -18.05 -14.35 -4.09
C PRO A 70 -18.12 -13.34 -2.96
N ILE A 71 -18.33 -13.83 -1.74
CA ILE A 71 -18.41 -13.00 -0.53
C ILE A 71 -17.08 -12.24 -0.40
N LEU A 72 -17.18 -10.93 -0.25
CA LEU A 72 -16.06 -10.01 -0.33
C LEU A 72 -15.69 -9.56 1.10
N CYS A 73 -14.49 -9.89 1.59
CA CYS A 73 -13.98 -9.53 2.92
C CYS A 73 -12.79 -8.54 2.81
N LYS A 74 -12.37 -7.91 3.92
CA LYS A 74 -11.38 -6.82 3.90
C LYS A 74 -10.04 -7.21 3.21
N PRO A 75 -9.39 -6.27 2.51
CA PRO A 75 -8.23 -6.55 1.63
C PRO A 75 -6.86 -6.56 2.32
N ARG A 76 -6.77 -6.44 3.65
CA ARG A 76 -5.47 -6.48 4.35
C ARG A 76 -5.57 -7.32 5.60
N PHE A 77 -4.93 -8.49 5.55
CA PHE A 77 -4.91 -9.45 6.64
C PHE A 77 -6.32 -9.91 7.02
N CYS A 78 -7.14 -10.33 6.06
CA CYS A 78 -8.25 -11.23 6.35
C CYS A 78 -8.01 -12.50 5.54
N LEU A 79 -8.49 -13.63 6.04
CA LEU A 79 -8.74 -14.79 5.20
C LEU A 79 -10.00 -14.46 4.38
N PRO A 80 -9.92 -14.16 3.07
CA PRO A 80 -11.11 -14.19 2.25
C PRO A 80 -11.65 -15.64 2.24
N ASN A 81 -12.83 -15.86 1.65
CA ASN A 81 -13.46 -17.20 1.56
C ASN A 81 -12.41 -18.27 1.24
N GLN A 82 -12.56 -19.46 1.83
CA GLN A 82 -11.65 -20.59 1.66
C GLN A 82 -10.36 -20.42 2.49
N ALA A 83 -10.53 -20.26 3.80
CA ALA A 83 -9.44 -20.03 4.75
C ALA A 83 -8.23 -20.97 4.55
N VAL A 84 -8.48 -22.27 4.37
CA VAL A 84 -7.40 -23.25 4.15
C VAL A 84 -6.69 -23.01 2.81
N ASP A 85 -7.45 -22.82 1.73
CA ASP A 85 -6.90 -22.56 0.39
C ASP A 85 -6.08 -21.26 0.35
N ASN A 86 -6.53 -20.20 1.03
CA ASN A 86 -5.80 -18.93 1.11
C ASN A 86 -4.55 -19.03 1.97
N MET A 87 -4.58 -19.78 3.07
CA MET A 87 -3.36 -20.06 3.85
C MET A 87 -2.33 -20.86 3.03
N VAL A 88 -2.76 -21.68 2.06
CA VAL A 88 -1.85 -22.35 1.12
C VAL A 88 -1.24 -21.35 0.14
N LEU A 89 -2.06 -20.45 -0.41
CA LEU A 89 -1.67 -19.53 -1.47
C LEU A 89 -0.87 -18.31 -0.96
N ASP A 90 -1.19 -17.82 0.24
CA ASP A 90 -0.50 -16.71 0.89
C ASP A 90 0.31 -17.20 2.08
N SER A 91 1.62 -17.36 1.86
CA SER A 91 2.57 -17.74 2.91
C SER A 91 2.61 -16.76 4.09
N ALA A 92 2.20 -15.50 3.93
CA ALA A 92 2.14 -14.55 5.05
C ALA A 92 1.10 -14.96 6.09
N LEU A 93 0.02 -15.63 5.66
CA LEU A 93 -1.02 -16.18 6.55
C LEU A 93 -0.57 -17.44 7.30
N GLN A 94 0.63 -17.97 7.02
CA GLN A 94 1.23 -19.08 7.77
C GLN A 94 2.15 -18.60 8.92
N HIS A 95 2.26 -17.28 9.12
CA HIS A 95 3.09 -16.66 10.16
C HIS A 95 2.27 -15.84 11.16
N VAL A 96 0.95 -16.01 11.15
CA VAL A 96 0.03 -15.34 12.08
C VAL A 96 -0.35 -16.26 13.24
N ASN A 97 -0.66 -15.66 14.39
CA ASN A 97 -1.16 -16.43 15.54
C ASN A 97 -2.63 -16.84 15.34
N SER A 98 -3.05 -17.87 16.06
CA SER A 98 -4.43 -18.38 15.98
C SER A 98 -5.48 -17.35 16.43
N TYR A 99 -5.12 -16.44 17.33
CA TYR A 99 -6.01 -15.34 17.72
C TYR A 99 -6.39 -14.41 16.56
N LEU A 100 -5.40 -14.00 15.75
CA LEU A 100 -5.62 -13.17 14.56
C LEU A 100 -6.40 -13.93 13.50
N VAL A 101 -6.09 -15.21 13.28
CA VAL A 101 -6.87 -16.08 12.37
C VAL A 101 -8.34 -16.12 12.79
N CYS A 102 -8.63 -16.28 14.08
CA CYS A 102 -10.00 -16.27 14.60
C CYS A 102 -10.69 -14.91 14.37
N LEU A 103 -10.03 -13.79 14.69
CA LEU A 103 -10.61 -12.47 14.43
C LEU A 103 -10.96 -12.28 12.95
N GLN A 104 -10.04 -12.63 12.06
CA GLN A 104 -10.20 -12.50 10.61
C GLN A 104 -11.36 -13.36 10.08
N LEU A 105 -11.48 -14.60 10.55
CA LEU A 105 -12.61 -15.46 10.20
C LEU A 105 -13.94 -14.84 10.64
N GLY A 106 -14.00 -14.27 11.84
CA GLY A 106 -15.19 -13.58 12.34
C GLY A 106 -15.56 -12.34 11.53
N GLU A 107 -14.59 -11.51 11.18
CA GLU A 107 -14.80 -10.34 10.29
C GLU A 107 -15.30 -10.78 8.90
N SER A 108 -14.75 -11.87 8.37
CA SER A 108 -15.20 -12.44 7.09
C SER A 108 -16.64 -12.93 7.13
N VAL A 109 -17.05 -13.57 8.24
CA VAL A 109 -18.43 -13.99 8.45
C VAL A 109 -19.38 -12.78 8.54
N GLU A 110 -19.00 -11.73 9.26
CA GLU A 110 -19.83 -10.52 9.35
C GLU A 110 -20.01 -9.84 7.99
N ALA A 111 -18.93 -9.75 7.20
CA ALA A 111 -18.97 -9.22 5.84
C ALA A 111 -19.94 -10.04 4.94
N ALA A 112 -19.92 -11.36 5.07
CA ALA A 112 -20.88 -12.26 4.40
C ALA A 112 -22.32 -12.02 4.86
N CYS A 113 -22.55 -11.99 6.17
CA CYS A 113 -23.86 -11.69 6.75
C CYS A 113 -24.42 -10.36 6.23
N SER A 114 -23.56 -9.36 6.13
CA SER A 114 -23.89 -8.03 5.62
C SER A 114 -24.30 -8.09 4.16
N LEU A 115 -23.56 -8.79 3.30
CA LEU A 115 -23.91 -8.94 1.88
C LEU A 115 -25.22 -9.71 1.69
N TYR A 116 -25.41 -10.81 2.44
CA TYR A 116 -26.63 -11.60 2.39
C TYR A 116 -27.87 -10.77 2.78
N ARG A 117 -27.79 -10.00 3.87
CA ARG A 117 -28.89 -9.11 4.28
C ARG A 117 -29.22 -8.06 3.22
N ARG A 118 -28.21 -7.48 2.56
CA ARG A 118 -28.40 -6.50 1.48
C ARG A 118 -29.12 -7.10 0.28
N ASP A 119 -28.77 -8.34 -0.07
CA ASP A 119 -29.44 -9.07 -1.15
C ASP A 119 -30.92 -9.33 -0.83
N GLN A 120 -31.22 -9.80 0.39
CA GLN A 120 -32.60 -10.05 0.84
C GLN A 120 -33.47 -8.79 0.87
N LEU A 121 -32.87 -7.61 1.05
CA LEU A 121 -33.56 -6.32 0.95
C LEU A 121 -33.77 -5.84 -0.49
N GLY A 122 -33.30 -6.57 -1.50
CA GLY A 122 -33.41 -6.19 -2.91
C GLY A 122 -32.44 -5.08 -3.36
N MET A 123 -31.42 -4.77 -2.55
CA MET A 123 -30.53 -3.63 -2.82
C MET A 123 -29.69 -3.78 -4.09
N PHE A 124 -29.35 -5.01 -4.49
CA PHE A 124 -28.53 -5.22 -5.69
C PHE A 124 -29.31 -4.86 -6.96
N THR A 125 -30.60 -5.17 -6.98
CA THR A 125 -31.51 -4.77 -8.05
C THR A 125 -31.63 -3.25 -8.10
N GLU A 126 -31.80 -2.60 -6.95
CA GLU A 126 -31.91 -1.15 -6.90
C GLU A 126 -30.61 -0.44 -7.29
N LEU A 127 -29.47 -0.94 -6.82
CA LEU A 127 -28.16 -0.39 -7.21
C LEU A 127 -27.97 -0.48 -8.71
N LYS A 128 -28.38 -1.59 -9.34
CA LYS A 128 -28.28 -1.74 -10.79
C LYS A 128 -29.08 -0.67 -11.54
N HIS A 129 -30.25 -0.28 -11.01
CA HIS A 129 -31.07 0.79 -11.60
C HIS A 129 -30.42 2.16 -11.42
N VAL A 130 -30.07 2.53 -10.18
CA VAL A 130 -29.40 3.81 -9.88
C VAL A 130 -28.09 3.95 -10.67
N TYR A 131 -27.30 2.88 -10.73
CA TYR A 131 -26.04 2.87 -11.45
C TYR A 131 -26.21 3.00 -12.96
N ARG A 132 -27.29 2.44 -13.53
CA ARG A 132 -27.61 2.61 -14.96
C ARG A 132 -27.91 4.07 -15.28
N ASP A 133 -28.72 4.73 -14.46
CA ASP A 133 -29.05 6.16 -14.64
C ASP A 133 -27.79 7.03 -14.51
N TYR A 134 -26.93 6.72 -13.53
CA TYR A 134 -25.64 7.39 -13.37
C TYR A 134 -24.73 7.23 -14.59
N VAL A 135 -24.53 6.00 -15.07
CA VAL A 135 -23.64 5.72 -16.22
C VAL A 135 -24.20 6.31 -17.51
N GLN A 136 -25.52 6.39 -17.67
CA GLN A 136 -26.13 7.08 -18.81
C GLN A 136 -25.68 8.54 -18.85
N MET A 137 -25.72 9.25 -17.71
CA MET A 137 -25.21 10.62 -17.61
C MET A 137 -23.69 10.67 -17.78
N PHE A 138 -22.95 9.70 -17.22
CA PHE A 138 -21.48 9.63 -17.29
C PHE A 138 -20.96 9.59 -18.73
N ASN A 139 -21.69 8.92 -19.62
CA ASN A 139 -21.30 8.73 -21.02
C ASN A 139 -21.77 9.86 -21.95
N GLU A 140 -22.50 10.86 -21.46
CA GLU A 140 -22.89 12.00 -22.29
C GLU A 140 -21.65 12.80 -22.73
N GLU A 141 -21.59 13.20 -24.00
CA GLU A 141 -20.44 13.93 -24.55
C GLU A 141 -20.20 15.28 -23.86
N CYS A 142 -21.29 15.94 -23.45
CA CYS A 142 -21.26 17.11 -22.59
C CYS A 142 -21.94 16.76 -21.27
N MET A 143 -21.21 16.89 -20.16
CA MET A 143 -21.78 16.66 -18.85
C MET A 143 -22.90 17.68 -18.59
N ARG A 144 -24.15 17.20 -18.48
CA ARG A 144 -25.31 18.04 -18.10
C ARG A 144 -25.21 18.58 -16.68
N LEU A 145 -24.51 17.86 -15.81
CA LEU A 145 -24.23 18.25 -14.44
C LEU A 145 -22.72 18.46 -14.26
N PRO A 146 -22.31 19.45 -13.46
CA PRO A 146 -20.90 19.87 -13.42
C PRO A 146 -19.96 18.86 -12.74
N GLN A 147 -20.49 17.87 -12.00
CA GLN A 147 -19.71 16.97 -11.15
C GLN A 147 -20.33 15.58 -11.08
N PHE A 148 -19.47 14.54 -11.03
CA PHE A 148 -19.89 13.14 -10.90
C PHE A 148 -20.73 12.86 -9.65
N ARG A 149 -20.44 13.55 -8.54
CA ARG A 149 -21.22 13.45 -7.30
C ARG A 149 -22.66 13.89 -7.50
N HIS A 150 -22.90 14.99 -8.22
CA HIS A 150 -24.25 15.46 -8.53
C HIS A 150 -25.01 14.50 -9.44
N MET A 151 -24.32 13.86 -10.40
CA MET A 151 -24.93 12.84 -11.27
C MET A 151 -25.41 11.64 -10.46
N TRP A 152 -24.61 11.18 -9.50
CA TRP A 152 -25.00 10.09 -8.61
C TRP A 152 -26.16 10.48 -7.69
N LEU A 153 -26.11 11.65 -7.06
CA LEU A 153 -27.19 12.16 -6.22
C LEU A 153 -28.49 12.33 -7.00
N HIS A 154 -28.42 12.79 -8.25
CA HIS A 154 -29.58 12.88 -9.13
C HIS A 154 -30.15 11.50 -9.49
N ALA A 155 -29.29 10.50 -9.73
CA ALA A 155 -29.72 9.13 -9.97
C ALA A 155 -30.40 8.50 -8.74
N LEU A 156 -29.92 8.82 -7.53
CA LEU A 156 -30.58 8.42 -6.27
C LEU A 156 -31.94 9.11 -6.11
N ASP A 157 -32.01 10.41 -6.36
CA ASP A 157 -33.22 11.22 -6.18
C ASP A 157 -34.38 10.77 -7.07
N LYS A 158 -34.09 10.40 -8.34
CA LYS A 158 -35.08 9.82 -9.26
C LYS A 158 -35.80 8.58 -8.72
N ARG A 159 -35.16 7.87 -7.79
CA ARG A 159 -35.58 6.56 -7.29
C ARG A 159 -36.05 6.60 -5.85
N VAL A 160 -36.03 7.77 -5.19
CA VAL A 160 -36.27 7.91 -3.75
C VAL A 160 -37.67 7.45 -3.30
N HIS A 161 -38.67 7.54 -4.19
CA HIS A 161 -40.05 7.17 -3.90
C HIS A 161 -40.41 5.72 -4.25
N GLU A 162 -39.60 5.06 -5.07
CA GLU A 162 -39.92 3.73 -5.64
C GLU A 162 -38.90 2.64 -5.26
N GLY A 163 -37.68 3.03 -4.90
CA GLY A 163 -36.56 2.13 -4.64
C GLY A 163 -36.31 1.86 -3.15
N VAL A 164 -35.57 0.78 -2.87
CA VAL A 164 -35.04 0.51 -1.53
C VAL A 164 -33.80 1.35 -1.23
N SER A 165 -33.58 1.70 0.04
CA SER A 165 -32.38 2.45 0.42
C SER A 165 -31.10 1.68 0.09
N LEU A 166 -30.16 2.35 -0.58
CA LEU A 166 -28.84 1.78 -0.86
C LEU A 166 -27.88 1.81 0.34
N ASN A 167 -28.26 2.46 1.43
CA ASN A 167 -27.44 2.66 2.63
C ASN A 167 -28.20 2.24 3.90
N PRO A 168 -28.56 0.95 4.08
CA PRO A 168 -29.10 0.48 5.35
C PRO A 168 -28.01 0.48 6.43
N GLU A 169 -28.37 0.91 7.63
CA GLU A 169 -27.51 0.78 8.80
C GLU A 169 -27.74 -0.60 9.45
N PHE A 170 -26.67 -1.39 9.52
CA PHE A 170 -26.62 -2.61 10.32
C PHE A 170 -25.65 -2.39 11.48
N PRO A 171 -25.94 -2.92 12.68
CA PRO A 171 -25.02 -2.81 13.80
C PRO A 171 -23.77 -3.66 13.55
N ASP A 172 -22.60 -3.04 13.66
CA ASP A 172 -21.30 -3.71 13.58
C ASP A 172 -21.09 -4.64 14.78
N TRP A 173 -20.44 -5.77 14.56
CA TRP A 173 -20.10 -6.72 15.59
C TRP A 173 -18.88 -6.23 16.37
N PRO A 174 -18.89 -6.31 17.72
CA PRO A 174 -17.70 -6.00 18.49
C PRO A 174 -16.63 -7.08 18.25
N ALA A 175 -15.35 -6.70 18.41
CA ALA A 175 -14.21 -7.61 18.21
C ALA A 175 -14.28 -8.90 19.04
N SER A 176 -14.94 -8.85 20.20
CA SER A 176 -15.22 -10.04 21.03
C SER A 176 -16.14 -11.04 20.31
N VAL A 177 -17.14 -10.57 19.59
CA VAL A 177 -18.06 -11.40 18.79
C VAL A 177 -17.32 -11.95 17.58
N HIS A 178 -16.53 -11.14 16.87
CA HIS A 178 -15.68 -11.64 15.77
C HIS A 178 -14.81 -12.80 16.23
N PHE A 179 -14.09 -12.62 17.34
CA PHE A 179 -13.23 -13.66 17.89
C PHE A 179 -14.01 -14.93 18.23
N LEU A 180 -15.16 -14.82 18.90
CA LEU A 180 -15.94 -15.99 19.29
C LEU A 180 -16.50 -16.76 18.09
N VAL A 181 -17.04 -16.05 17.10
CA VAL A 181 -17.56 -16.67 15.85
C VAL A 181 -16.42 -17.32 15.08
N GLY A 182 -15.31 -16.61 14.89
CA GLY A 182 -14.17 -17.15 14.18
C GLY A 182 -13.46 -18.27 14.91
N ARG A 183 -13.44 -18.28 16.26
CA ARG A 183 -12.94 -19.41 17.05
C ARG A 183 -13.76 -20.67 16.83
N ALA A 184 -15.10 -20.54 16.77
CA ALA A 184 -15.97 -21.68 16.49
C ALA A 184 -15.65 -22.31 15.12
N LEU A 185 -15.48 -21.49 14.08
CA LEU A 185 -15.08 -21.97 12.75
C LEU A 185 -13.65 -22.50 12.71
N TYR A 186 -12.70 -21.82 13.37
CA TYR A 186 -11.30 -22.26 13.44
C TYR A 186 -11.17 -23.63 14.11
N SER A 187 -11.91 -23.89 15.19
CA SER A 187 -11.94 -25.22 15.83
C SER A 187 -12.42 -26.31 14.87
N LEU A 188 -13.47 -26.05 14.08
CA LEU A 188 -13.92 -26.99 13.03
C LEU A 188 -12.82 -27.24 12.00
N ILE A 189 -12.13 -26.19 11.53
CA ILE A 189 -11.03 -26.33 10.57
C ILE A 189 -9.89 -27.16 11.18
N TYR A 190 -9.45 -26.81 12.38
CA TYR A 190 -8.31 -27.44 13.06
C TYR A 190 -8.57 -28.92 13.38
N ASP A 191 -9.78 -29.26 13.82
CA ASP A 191 -10.13 -30.61 14.26
C ASP A 191 -10.57 -31.53 13.12
N ARG A 192 -11.31 -31.01 12.12
CA ARG A 192 -11.98 -31.83 11.10
C ARG A 192 -11.26 -31.85 9.75
N VAL A 193 -10.43 -30.86 9.44
CA VAL A 193 -9.73 -30.83 8.14
C VAL A 193 -8.48 -31.70 8.21
N ARG A 194 -8.60 -32.90 7.62
CA ARG A 194 -7.57 -33.94 7.55
C ARG A 194 -7.32 -34.29 6.08
N PHE A 195 -6.14 -34.81 5.75
CA PHE A 195 -5.81 -35.31 4.41
C PHE A 195 -4.89 -36.53 4.50
N ASN A 196 -4.90 -37.39 3.49
CA ASN A 196 -4.08 -38.62 3.48
C ASN A 196 -2.67 -38.35 2.94
N ARG A 197 -1.63 -38.54 3.75
CA ARG A 197 -0.26 -38.20 3.34
C ARG A 197 0.29 -39.06 2.19
N ASN A 198 -0.21 -40.29 2.03
CA ASN A 198 0.41 -41.34 1.21
C ASN A 198 -0.31 -41.61 -0.12
N GLU A 199 -1.43 -40.93 -0.41
CA GLU A 199 -2.12 -41.09 -1.70
C GLU A 199 -1.43 -40.27 -2.81
N PRO A 200 -1.12 -40.88 -3.98
CA PRO A 200 -0.57 -40.14 -5.11
C PRO A 200 -1.61 -39.17 -5.66
N VAL A 201 -1.20 -37.93 -5.95
CA VAL A 201 -2.02 -36.91 -6.62
C VAL A 201 -2.50 -37.48 -7.96
N ARG A 202 -3.74 -37.95 -8.04
CA ARG A 202 -4.33 -38.46 -9.29
C ARG A 202 -4.72 -37.29 -10.19
N ILE A 203 -3.76 -36.75 -10.93
CA ILE A 203 -4.06 -35.87 -12.07
C ILE A 203 -4.61 -36.77 -13.18
N ARG A 204 -5.92 -36.77 -13.43
CA ARG A 204 -6.50 -37.43 -14.61
C ARG A 204 -6.03 -36.70 -15.87
N GLN A 205 -4.87 -37.08 -16.43
CA GLN A 205 -4.55 -36.80 -17.82
C GLN A 205 -5.39 -37.73 -18.69
N THR A 206 -6.35 -37.18 -19.42
CA THR A 206 -7.05 -37.90 -20.50
C THR A 206 -6.10 -38.08 -21.69
N THR A 207 -5.22 -39.06 -21.61
CA THR A 207 -4.54 -39.60 -22.79
C THR A 207 -5.36 -40.79 -23.28
N ILE A 208 -5.95 -40.66 -24.47
CA ILE A 208 -6.59 -41.76 -25.18
C ILE A 208 -5.47 -42.76 -25.51
N VAL A 209 -5.39 -43.86 -24.75
CA VAL A 209 -4.59 -45.02 -25.10
C VAL A 209 -5.55 -46.18 -25.33
N SER A 210 -5.40 -46.80 -26.50
CA SER A 210 -6.19 -47.91 -27.01
C SER A 210 -6.31 -49.07 -26.02
N SER A 211 -7.47 -49.71 -26.04
CA SER A 211 -7.94 -50.79 -25.17
C SER A 211 -7.27 -52.15 -25.44
N SER A 212 -5.94 -52.22 -25.46
CA SER A 212 -5.22 -53.50 -25.68
C SER A 212 -4.13 -53.81 -24.65
N SER A 213 -3.96 -52.99 -23.60
CA SER A 213 -2.92 -53.23 -22.57
C SER A 213 -3.46 -53.37 -21.15
N LYS A 214 -4.79 -53.54 -20.98
CA LYS A 214 -5.43 -53.64 -19.66
C LYS A 214 -5.28 -55.01 -18.99
N GLU A 215 -4.97 -56.08 -19.71
CA GLU A 215 -4.93 -57.43 -19.13
C GLU A 215 -3.55 -57.88 -18.65
N GLN A 216 -2.46 -57.20 -19.06
CA GLN A 216 -1.10 -57.61 -18.64
C GLN A 216 -0.57 -56.88 -17.38
N ALA A 217 -1.23 -55.81 -16.93
CA ALA A 217 -0.84 -55.09 -15.70
C ALA A 217 -1.53 -55.62 -14.43
N GLN A 218 -2.55 -56.48 -14.55
CA GLN A 218 -3.35 -56.95 -13.43
C GLN A 218 -2.86 -58.26 -12.78
N GLN A 219 -1.81 -58.90 -13.30
CA GLN A 219 -1.32 -60.20 -12.79
C GLN A 219 0.07 -60.17 -12.11
N ARG A 220 0.59 -59.00 -11.72
CA ARG A 220 1.92 -58.90 -11.05
C ARG A 220 1.95 -58.29 -9.64
N PHE A 221 0.82 -58.20 -8.94
CA PHE A 221 0.80 -57.77 -7.52
C PHE A 221 -0.11 -58.65 -6.65
N HIS A 222 0.21 -59.93 -6.57
CA HIS A 222 -0.23 -60.81 -5.50
C HIS A 222 0.98 -61.50 -4.87
N SER A 223 1.66 -60.77 -3.98
CA SER A 223 2.49 -61.35 -2.91
C SER A 223 2.88 -60.23 -1.93
N ASP A 224 2.35 -60.33 -0.71
CA ASP A 224 2.93 -59.88 0.56
C ASP A 224 3.78 -58.60 0.60
N SER A 225 3.10 -57.47 0.81
CA SER A 225 3.58 -56.40 1.69
C SER A 225 2.38 -55.58 2.13
N ALA A 226 2.24 -55.35 3.44
CA ALA A 226 1.16 -54.57 4.04
C ALA A 226 0.84 -53.32 3.21
N ALA A 227 -0.43 -53.13 2.84
CA ALA A 227 -0.89 -51.88 2.26
C ALA A 227 -0.39 -50.72 3.14
N PRO A 228 0.24 -49.67 2.57
CA PRO A 228 0.75 -48.56 3.37
C PRO A 228 -0.41 -48.02 4.20
N ARG A 229 -0.27 -48.02 5.53
CA ARG A 229 -1.27 -47.43 6.42
C ARG A 229 -1.56 -46.01 5.92
N SER A 230 -2.83 -45.73 5.64
CA SER A 230 -3.32 -44.38 5.43
C SER A 230 -3.00 -43.58 6.70
N GLU A 231 -1.96 -42.74 6.65
CA GLU A 231 -1.68 -41.79 7.72
C GLU A 231 -2.46 -40.51 7.41
N GLU A 232 -3.68 -40.44 7.93
CA GLU A 232 -4.44 -39.20 7.97
C GLU A 232 -3.69 -38.17 8.82
N ALA A 233 -3.45 -37.00 8.24
CA ALA A 233 -2.75 -35.90 8.89
C ALA A 233 -3.65 -34.65 8.93
N PRO A 234 -3.53 -33.81 9.99
CA PRO A 234 -4.20 -32.52 10.04
C PRO A 234 -3.67 -31.57 8.96
N ALA A 235 -4.56 -30.82 8.32
CA ALA A 235 -4.17 -29.81 7.35
C ALA A 235 -3.44 -28.62 8.00
N LEU A 236 -3.88 -28.23 9.22
CA LEU A 236 -3.29 -27.16 10.02
C LEU A 236 -2.60 -27.69 11.27
N PHE A 237 -1.54 -27.03 11.72
CA PHE A 237 -0.90 -27.26 13.01
C PHE A 237 -0.32 -25.96 13.56
N GLU A 238 -0.20 -25.85 14.88
CA GLU A 238 0.39 -24.68 15.53
C GLU A 238 1.87 -24.93 15.88
N VAL A 239 2.72 -23.92 15.65
CA VAL A 239 4.16 -23.97 15.92
C VAL A 239 4.57 -22.76 16.75
N CYS A 240 5.26 -23.00 17.86
CA CYS A 240 5.96 -21.94 18.57
C CYS A 240 7.31 -21.68 17.88
N THR A 241 7.44 -20.51 17.26
CA THR A 241 8.64 -20.06 16.57
C THR A 241 9.37 -19.03 17.42
N GLU A 242 10.65 -19.27 17.66
CA GLU A 242 11.52 -18.36 18.43
C GLU A 242 12.15 -17.31 17.49
N TYR A 243 11.78 -16.05 17.71
CA TYR A 243 12.41 -14.89 17.09
C TYR A 243 13.37 -14.22 18.08
N PRO A 244 14.36 -13.42 17.63
CA PRO A 244 15.37 -12.82 18.51
C PRO A 244 14.83 -11.98 19.68
N GLU A 245 13.61 -11.45 19.56
CA GLU A 245 12.99 -10.56 20.54
C GLU A 245 11.70 -11.14 21.16
N GLU A 246 11.17 -12.25 20.65
CA GLU A 246 9.86 -12.79 21.05
C GLU A 246 9.64 -14.25 20.65
N LEU A 247 8.84 -14.96 21.43
CA LEU A 247 8.27 -16.26 21.06
C LEU A 247 6.89 -16.03 20.43
N ARG A 248 6.68 -16.56 19.23
CA ARG A 248 5.40 -16.43 18.51
C ARG A 248 4.79 -17.80 18.23
N ASN A 249 3.52 -17.96 18.61
CA ASN A 249 2.71 -19.09 18.15
C ASN A 249 2.17 -18.76 16.75
N GLU A 250 2.49 -19.59 15.78
CA GLU A 250 2.12 -19.45 14.37
C GLU A 250 1.27 -20.64 13.92
N VAL A 251 0.21 -20.38 13.14
CA VAL A 251 -0.56 -21.44 12.48
C VAL A 251 0.09 -21.78 11.14
N LYS A 252 0.41 -23.06 10.90
CA LYS A 252 1.08 -23.53 9.67
C LYS A 252 0.27 -24.60 8.96
N ILE A 253 0.47 -24.67 7.64
CA ILE A 253 -0.08 -25.73 6.80
C ILE A 253 0.90 -26.90 6.71
N HIS A 254 0.37 -28.11 6.72
CA HIS A 254 1.17 -29.31 6.52
C HIS A 254 1.96 -29.26 5.20
N PRO A 255 3.30 -29.43 5.21
CA PRO A 255 4.14 -29.27 4.01
C PRO A 255 3.76 -30.17 2.82
N ALA A 256 3.27 -31.39 3.08
CA ALA A 256 2.75 -32.28 2.03
C ALA A 256 1.59 -31.65 1.23
N LEU A 257 0.68 -30.92 1.91
CA LEU A 257 -0.42 -30.23 1.25
C LEU A 257 0.09 -29.06 0.39
N LEU A 258 1.10 -28.31 0.86
CA LEU A 258 1.75 -27.26 0.06
C LEU A 258 2.39 -27.84 -1.21
N ASN A 259 3.07 -28.99 -1.09
CA ASN A 259 3.64 -29.69 -2.24
C ASN A 259 2.54 -30.15 -3.21
N TRP A 260 1.42 -30.66 -2.70
CA TRP A 260 0.30 -31.07 -3.56
C TRP A 260 -0.28 -29.93 -4.37
N TYR A 261 -0.53 -28.75 -3.78
CA TYR A 261 -1.03 -27.58 -4.51
C TYR A 261 -0.03 -27.11 -5.57
N ARG A 262 1.27 -27.12 -5.23
CA ARG A 262 2.35 -26.79 -6.17
C ARG A 262 2.38 -27.78 -7.35
N ASP A 263 2.30 -29.08 -7.06
CA ASP A 263 2.44 -30.14 -8.06
C ASP A 263 1.17 -30.28 -8.92
N ALA A 264 -0.01 -29.97 -8.35
CA ALA A 264 -1.29 -29.91 -9.05
C ALA A 264 -1.47 -28.62 -9.88
N ASN A 265 -0.55 -27.67 -9.77
CA ASN A 265 -0.63 -26.36 -10.42
C ASN A 265 -1.99 -25.65 -10.15
N TYR A 266 -2.51 -25.81 -8.92
CA TYR A 266 -3.88 -25.47 -8.54
C TYR A 266 -3.92 -24.47 -7.37
N PRO A 267 -4.79 -23.44 -7.41
CA PRO A 267 -5.43 -22.78 -8.54
C PRO A 267 -4.54 -21.67 -9.18
N PRO A 268 -4.95 -21.07 -10.32
CA PRO A 268 -4.39 -19.79 -10.77
C PRO A 268 -4.50 -18.72 -9.67
N LEU A 269 -3.63 -17.70 -9.72
CA LEU A 269 -3.65 -16.57 -8.80
C LEU A 269 -5.07 -16.02 -8.61
N SER A 270 -5.55 -16.04 -7.37
CA SER A 270 -6.85 -15.48 -6.97
C SER A 270 -6.62 -14.17 -6.23
N PHE A 271 -7.44 -13.18 -6.53
CA PHE A 271 -7.38 -11.86 -5.88
C PHE A 271 -8.76 -11.51 -5.37
N HIS A 272 -8.80 -10.80 -4.25
CA HIS A 272 -10.05 -10.23 -3.79
C HIS A 272 -10.51 -9.14 -4.79
N PRO A 273 -11.79 -9.08 -5.20
CA PRO A 273 -12.26 -8.10 -6.19
C PRO A 273 -11.95 -6.64 -5.85
N ALA A 274 -11.84 -6.29 -4.57
CA ALA A 274 -11.45 -4.95 -4.12
C ALA A 274 -9.93 -4.68 -4.15
N GLU A 275 -9.12 -5.66 -4.53
CA GLU A 275 -7.69 -5.52 -4.84
C GLU A 275 -7.45 -5.31 -6.34
N LEU A 276 -8.51 -5.43 -7.15
CA LEU A 276 -8.47 -5.33 -8.60
C LEU A 276 -9.08 -4.01 -9.11
N PRO A 277 -8.64 -3.50 -10.27
CA PRO A 277 -9.25 -2.34 -10.90
C PRO A 277 -10.72 -2.60 -11.27
N MET A 278 -11.57 -1.57 -11.19
CA MET A 278 -12.98 -1.70 -11.55
C MET A 278 -13.15 -1.77 -13.07
N LEU A 279 -14.05 -2.62 -13.56
CA LEU A 279 -14.42 -2.69 -15.00
C LEU A 279 -15.50 -1.68 -15.40
N CYS A 280 -15.86 -0.77 -14.48
CA CYS A 280 -16.87 0.26 -14.68
C CYS A 280 -16.50 1.51 -13.84
N PRO A 281 -17.03 2.70 -14.17
CA PRO A 281 -16.79 3.91 -13.40
C PRO A 281 -17.08 3.72 -11.90
N PRO A 282 -16.20 4.17 -10.99
CA PRO A 282 -16.43 4.01 -9.56
C PRO A 282 -17.67 4.77 -9.06
N VAL A 283 -18.31 4.28 -8.00
CA VAL A 283 -19.34 5.04 -7.27
C VAL A 283 -18.67 6.27 -6.67
N PRO A 284 -19.19 7.49 -6.93
CA PRO A 284 -18.53 8.70 -6.46
C PRO A 284 -18.69 8.86 -4.95
N TRP A 285 -17.68 9.46 -4.32
CA TRP A 285 -17.71 9.97 -2.96
C TRP A 285 -18.87 10.96 -2.78
N THR A 286 -19.81 10.61 -1.92
CA THR A 286 -20.90 11.46 -1.42
C THR A 286 -20.86 11.65 0.10
N SER A 287 -20.18 10.74 0.80
CA SER A 287 -20.03 10.70 2.25
C SER A 287 -18.63 10.17 2.61
N THR A 288 -18.25 10.18 3.89
CA THR A 288 -16.94 9.67 4.35
C THR A 288 -16.86 8.14 4.38
N LYS A 289 -17.99 7.43 4.24
CA LYS A 289 -18.11 5.98 4.51
C LYS A 289 -18.35 5.14 3.26
N ASP A 290 -18.87 5.72 2.18
CA ASP A 290 -19.41 4.96 1.04
C ASP A 290 -18.95 5.57 -0.29
N ALA A 291 -18.10 4.85 -1.03
CA ALA A 291 -17.66 5.17 -2.39
C ALA A 291 -16.86 4.02 -3.03
N GLY A 292 -16.47 4.20 -4.29
CA GLY A 292 -15.52 3.33 -5.00
C GLY A 292 -16.19 2.11 -5.61
N TYR A 293 -15.97 0.94 -5.01
CA TYR A 293 -16.52 -0.33 -5.49
C TYR A 293 -18.06 -0.34 -5.48
N LEU A 294 -18.70 -1.33 -6.11
CA LEU A 294 -20.18 -1.39 -6.12
C LEU A 294 -20.73 -2.03 -4.84
N MET A 295 -20.11 -3.12 -4.38
CA MET A 295 -20.57 -3.92 -3.24
C MET A 295 -19.72 -3.70 -1.99
N SER A 296 -18.41 -3.61 -2.16
CA SER A 296 -17.40 -3.56 -1.08
C SER A 296 -17.18 -2.17 -0.46
N ARG A 297 -18.11 -1.23 -0.68
CA ARG A 297 -17.89 0.20 -0.42
C ARG A 297 -17.47 0.50 1.02
N ASN A 298 -18.21 -0.04 1.99
CA ASN A 298 -18.03 0.31 3.41
C ASN A 298 -16.73 -0.20 4.04
N TYR A 299 -16.08 -1.22 3.48
CA TYR A 299 -14.88 -1.82 4.10
C TYR A 299 -13.64 -1.78 3.21
N ALA A 300 -13.78 -1.72 1.88
CA ALA A 300 -12.64 -1.70 0.97
C ALA A 300 -12.26 -0.29 0.49
N THR A 301 -13.19 0.67 0.59
CA THR A 301 -12.95 2.07 0.19
C THR A 301 -13.23 2.99 1.36
N ARG A 302 -12.20 3.28 2.17
CA ARG A 302 -12.26 4.32 3.22
C ARG A 302 -11.74 5.64 2.67
N LEU A 303 -12.36 6.76 3.04
CA LEU A 303 -11.92 8.09 2.62
C LEU A 303 -10.45 8.30 3.03
N ILE A 304 -10.17 8.18 4.34
CA ILE A 304 -8.83 8.25 4.91
C ILE A 304 -8.32 6.83 5.21
N ARG A 305 -7.19 6.45 4.59
CA ARG A 305 -6.54 5.15 4.80
C ARG A 305 -5.98 5.00 6.22
N HIS A 306 -6.09 3.79 6.78
CA HIS A 306 -5.38 3.44 8.01
C HIS A 306 -3.86 3.50 7.81
N SER A 307 -3.16 3.93 8.86
CA SER A 307 -1.70 3.85 8.92
C SER A 307 -1.28 2.41 9.19
N ASN A 308 -0.44 1.83 8.33
CA ASN A 308 0.12 0.47 8.50
C ASN A 308 0.90 0.27 9.82
N ASN A 309 1.20 1.34 10.55
CA ASN A 309 2.01 1.28 11.77
C ASN A 309 1.20 0.95 13.04
N TYR A 310 -0.13 0.86 12.94
CA TYR A 310 -0.99 0.68 14.09
C TYR A 310 -2.09 -0.36 13.81
N PRO A 311 -2.47 -1.20 14.79
CA PRO A 311 -3.58 -2.14 14.64
C PRO A 311 -4.90 -1.41 14.36
N GLU A 312 -5.76 -1.98 13.51
CA GLU A 312 -7.08 -1.41 13.18
C GLU A 312 -8.00 -1.27 14.41
N SER A 313 -7.71 -2.01 15.50
CA SER A 313 -8.51 -2.05 16.73
C SER A 313 -8.39 -0.84 17.64
N ILE A 314 -7.59 0.18 17.30
CA ILE A 314 -7.44 1.40 18.13
C ILE A 314 -8.46 2.46 17.69
N PRO A 315 -9.54 2.74 18.47
CA PRO A 315 -10.62 3.63 18.06
C PRO A 315 -10.17 5.07 17.73
N VAL A 316 -9.13 5.56 18.40
CA VAL A 316 -8.56 6.92 18.20
C VAL A 316 -7.91 7.13 16.81
N LEU A 317 -7.68 6.07 16.05
CA LEU A 317 -7.27 6.15 14.63
C LEU A 317 -8.48 6.32 13.68
N ASN A 318 -9.70 6.23 14.20
CA ASN A 318 -10.94 6.51 13.48
C ASN A 318 -11.48 7.93 13.74
N ASP A 319 -11.00 8.62 14.79
CA ASP A 319 -11.29 10.03 15.08
C ASP A 319 -10.95 10.99 13.92
N ASP A 320 -10.04 10.60 13.02
CA ASP A 320 -9.69 11.42 11.86
C ASP A 320 -10.87 11.59 10.87
N LEU A 321 -12.01 10.91 11.10
CA LEU A 321 -13.28 11.06 10.39
C LEU A 321 -14.40 11.72 11.22
N ASP A 322 -14.11 12.17 12.45
CA ASP A 322 -15.08 12.86 13.32
C ASP A 322 -15.16 14.36 12.98
N PHE A 323 -15.68 14.65 11.78
CA PHE A 323 -15.92 16.00 11.32
C PHE A 323 -17.13 16.07 10.40
N ASP A 324 -17.74 17.25 10.29
CA ASP A 324 -18.88 17.45 9.40
C ASP A 324 -18.46 17.34 7.93
N SER A 325 -18.77 16.18 7.32
CA SER A 325 -18.48 15.89 5.92
C SER A 325 -19.08 16.90 4.93
N LYS A 326 -20.11 17.67 5.34
CA LYS A 326 -20.71 18.73 4.52
C LYS A 326 -19.74 19.90 4.26
N ARG A 327 -18.66 20.00 5.03
CA ARG A 327 -17.64 21.05 4.87
C ARG A 327 -16.61 20.75 3.77
N ILE A 328 -16.56 19.52 3.25
CA ILE A 328 -15.52 19.09 2.29
C ILE A 328 -16.04 18.59 0.92
N PRO A 329 -17.12 19.12 0.33
CA PRO A 329 -17.65 18.61 -0.94
C PRO A 329 -16.63 18.71 -2.08
N ALA A 330 -15.82 19.77 -2.11
CA ALA A 330 -14.78 19.96 -3.12
C ALA A 330 -13.72 18.83 -3.11
N ILE A 331 -13.45 18.23 -1.95
CA ILE A 331 -12.51 17.12 -1.81
C ILE A 331 -13.12 15.84 -2.40
N PHE A 332 -14.40 15.59 -2.13
CA PHE A 332 -15.11 14.49 -2.77
C PHE A 332 -15.10 14.65 -4.29
N ASP A 333 -15.39 15.86 -4.78
CA ASP A 333 -15.44 16.14 -6.21
C ASP A 333 -14.07 15.96 -6.88
N ALA A 334 -12.98 16.36 -6.22
CA ALA A 334 -11.62 16.14 -6.72
C ALA A 334 -11.24 14.65 -6.76
N LEU A 335 -11.56 13.89 -5.71
CA LEU A 335 -11.35 12.43 -5.68
C LEU A 335 -12.16 11.73 -6.78
N ASN A 336 -13.41 12.17 -6.99
CA ASN A 336 -14.29 11.65 -8.03
C ASN A 336 -13.75 11.94 -9.42
N CYS A 337 -13.21 13.15 -9.64
CA CYS A 337 -12.52 13.49 -10.89
C CYS A 337 -11.37 12.52 -11.18
N LEU A 338 -10.48 12.30 -10.21
CA LEU A 338 -9.34 11.39 -10.37
C LEU A 338 -9.78 9.94 -10.61
N ALA A 339 -10.82 9.48 -9.91
CA ALA A 339 -11.36 8.13 -10.03
C ALA A 339 -12.15 7.90 -11.32
N SER A 340 -12.69 8.95 -11.94
CA SER A 340 -13.44 8.88 -13.21
C SER A 340 -12.57 8.57 -14.43
N CYS A 341 -11.25 8.75 -14.32
CA CYS A 341 -10.32 8.57 -15.43
C CYS A 341 -10.29 7.09 -15.91
N PRO A 342 -10.63 6.81 -17.17
CA PRO A 342 -10.62 5.45 -17.72
C PRO A 342 -9.22 5.08 -18.26
N TRP A 343 -8.81 3.85 -17.98
CA TRP A 343 -7.49 3.30 -18.31
C TRP A 343 -7.61 2.03 -19.14
N ARG A 344 -6.55 1.73 -19.89
CA ARG A 344 -6.38 0.45 -20.59
C ARG A 344 -4.92 -0.02 -20.50
N VAL A 345 -4.71 -1.31 -20.73
CA VAL A 345 -3.36 -1.89 -20.75
C VAL A 345 -2.65 -1.54 -22.05
N ASN A 346 -1.38 -1.17 -21.95
CA ASN A 346 -0.46 -1.06 -23.08
C ASN A 346 0.02 -2.45 -23.49
N GLU A 347 -0.72 -3.10 -24.38
CA GLU A 347 -0.52 -4.49 -24.76
C GLU A 347 0.88 -4.78 -25.33
N PRO A 348 1.46 -3.96 -26.24
CA PRO A 348 2.82 -4.17 -26.72
C PRO A 348 3.88 -4.17 -25.60
N ILE A 349 3.77 -3.23 -24.64
CA ILE A 349 4.68 -3.18 -23.49
C ILE A 349 4.47 -4.40 -22.59
N LEU A 350 3.22 -4.82 -22.37
CA LEU A 350 2.91 -6.01 -21.59
C LEU A 350 3.49 -7.28 -22.22
N ASP A 351 3.32 -7.47 -23.54
CA ASP A 351 3.87 -8.62 -24.27
C ASP A 351 5.37 -8.71 -24.07
N GLY A 352 6.04 -7.57 -24.22
CA GLY A 352 7.45 -7.45 -24.02
C GLY A 352 7.95 -7.74 -22.60
N LEU A 353 7.24 -7.23 -21.59
CA LEU A 353 7.57 -7.52 -20.19
C LEU A 353 7.33 -8.99 -19.82
N ILE A 354 6.30 -9.62 -20.39
CA ILE A 354 6.03 -11.05 -20.21
C ILE A 354 7.15 -11.89 -20.85
N GLU A 355 7.64 -11.50 -22.03
CA GLU A 355 8.78 -12.15 -22.67
C GLU A 355 10.03 -12.10 -21.78
N VAL A 356 10.38 -10.91 -21.28
CA VAL A 356 11.52 -10.72 -20.35
C VAL A 356 11.34 -11.53 -19.07
N ALA A 357 10.14 -11.53 -18.48
CA ALA A 357 9.85 -12.31 -17.28
C ALA A 357 9.99 -13.82 -17.57
N ARG A 358 9.46 -14.33 -18.69
CA ARG A 358 9.59 -15.74 -19.07
C ARG A 358 11.04 -16.15 -19.35
N ALA A 359 11.86 -15.24 -19.85
CA ALA A 359 13.29 -15.43 -20.06
C ALA A 359 14.13 -15.44 -18.76
N GLY A 360 13.51 -15.21 -17.60
CA GLY A 360 14.18 -15.24 -16.29
C GLY A 360 14.31 -13.89 -15.59
N GLY A 361 13.78 -12.80 -16.18
CA GLY A 361 13.85 -11.43 -15.66
C GLY A 361 15.08 -10.65 -16.13
N SER A 362 15.13 -9.36 -15.80
CA SER A 362 16.25 -8.47 -16.15
C SER A 362 16.33 -7.29 -15.18
N ARG A 363 17.36 -7.28 -14.32
CA ARG A 363 17.58 -6.18 -13.37
C ARG A 363 17.70 -4.82 -14.06
N LYS A 364 18.26 -4.78 -15.28
CA LYS A 364 18.43 -3.54 -16.07
C LYS A 364 17.09 -2.92 -16.48
N LEU A 365 16.10 -3.75 -16.79
CA LEU A 365 14.75 -3.34 -17.18
C LEU A 365 13.79 -3.24 -15.99
N GLY A 366 14.30 -3.40 -14.76
CA GLY A 366 13.51 -3.37 -13.53
C GLY A 366 12.63 -4.60 -13.31
N VAL A 367 12.73 -5.63 -14.16
CA VAL A 367 12.04 -6.92 -13.97
C VAL A 367 12.93 -7.79 -13.07
N PRO A 368 12.50 -8.16 -11.85
CA PRO A 368 13.30 -8.98 -10.93
C PRO A 368 13.76 -10.27 -11.59
N GLU A 369 14.94 -10.76 -11.24
CA GLU A 369 15.46 -12.03 -11.77
C GLU A 369 14.94 -13.21 -10.95
N ARG A 370 14.59 -14.31 -11.62
CA ARG A 370 14.09 -15.51 -10.95
C ARG A 370 15.25 -16.29 -10.33
N VAL A 371 15.34 -16.28 -9.01
CA VAL A 371 16.33 -17.09 -8.27
C VAL A 371 15.70 -18.43 -7.88
N SER A 372 16.15 -19.53 -8.49
CA SER A 372 15.54 -20.86 -8.32
C SER A 372 16.02 -21.63 -7.10
N ARG A 373 17.23 -21.33 -6.58
CA ARG A 373 17.80 -21.98 -5.39
C ARG A 373 18.26 -20.95 -4.39
N ASN A 374 18.06 -21.24 -3.10
CA ASN A 374 18.54 -20.39 -2.03
C ASN A 374 20.08 -20.45 -1.97
N PRO A 375 20.80 -19.34 -2.25
CA PRO A 375 22.27 -19.35 -2.25
C PRO A 375 22.86 -19.65 -0.87
N SER A 376 22.10 -19.45 0.21
CA SER A 376 22.56 -19.69 1.58
C SER A 376 22.79 -21.18 1.88
N GLU A 377 22.16 -22.10 1.13
CA GLU A 377 22.31 -23.56 1.28
C GLU A 377 23.68 -24.06 0.81
N SER A 378 24.37 -23.30 -0.06
CA SER A 378 25.69 -23.64 -0.58
C SER A 378 26.85 -23.34 0.38
N LEU A 379 26.59 -22.57 1.45
CA LEU A 379 27.60 -22.18 2.43
C LEU A 379 27.72 -23.25 3.52
N CYS A 380 28.62 -24.22 3.29
CA CYS A 380 28.90 -25.29 4.25
C CYS A 380 29.63 -24.73 5.48
N ILE A 381 28.93 -24.63 6.62
CA ILE A 381 29.54 -24.28 7.91
C ILE A 381 29.95 -25.58 8.60
N THR A 382 31.21 -25.95 8.52
CA THR A 382 31.72 -27.14 9.20
C THR A 382 32.19 -26.82 10.62
N LYS A 383 32.22 -27.85 11.48
CA LYS A 383 32.78 -27.74 12.84
C LYS A 383 34.30 -27.50 12.85
N SER A 384 34.99 -27.77 11.72
CA SER A 384 36.44 -27.59 11.55
C SER A 384 36.86 -26.13 11.28
N MET A 385 35.92 -25.23 10.99
CA MET A 385 36.21 -23.81 10.76
C MET A 385 36.52 -23.05 12.06
N SER A 386 37.43 -22.08 11.99
CA SER A 386 37.70 -21.17 13.11
C SER A 386 36.45 -20.36 13.53
N TYR A 387 36.47 -19.77 14.73
CA TYR A 387 35.36 -18.91 15.20
C TYR A 387 35.09 -17.74 14.23
N GLU A 388 36.14 -17.08 13.73
CA GLU A 388 36.01 -15.93 12.83
C GLU A 388 35.49 -16.32 11.45
N GLU A 389 35.93 -17.46 10.91
CA GLU A 389 35.42 -18.01 9.65
C GLU A 389 33.96 -18.41 9.78
N ARG A 390 33.56 -19.04 10.90
CA ARG A 390 32.15 -19.33 11.18
C ARG A 390 31.31 -18.06 11.30
N ARG A 391 31.82 -17.01 11.95
CA ARG A 391 31.13 -15.71 12.04
C ARG A 391 30.97 -15.05 10.67
N ARG A 392 32.02 -15.07 9.83
CA ARG A 392 31.98 -14.54 8.45
C ARG A 392 31.01 -15.35 7.58
N ALA A 393 31.05 -16.68 7.64
CA ALA A 393 30.16 -17.56 6.89
C ALA A 393 28.69 -17.40 7.31
N ARG A 394 28.40 -17.28 8.62
CA ARG A 394 27.04 -16.98 9.12
C ARG A 394 26.53 -15.63 8.64
N ARG A 395 27.38 -14.60 8.63
CA ARG A 395 27.02 -13.28 8.10
C ARG A 395 26.74 -13.34 6.59
N ALA A 396 27.63 -13.97 5.82
CA ALA A 396 27.46 -14.15 4.38
C ALA A 396 26.20 -14.96 4.05
N SER A 397 25.91 -16.03 4.80
CA SER A 397 24.71 -16.85 4.66
C SER A 397 23.44 -16.06 4.97
N ARG A 398 23.44 -15.26 6.05
CA ARG A 398 22.33 -14.36 6.37
C ARG A 398 22.11 -13.30 5.29
N GLU A 399 23.18 -12.68 4.80
CA GLU A 399 23.10 -11.69 3.70
C GLU A 399 22.55 -12.33 2.41
N ALA A 400 23.00 -13.54 2.07
CA ALA A 400 22.51 -14.28 0.92
C ALA A 400 21.01 -14.63 1.06
N TRP A 401 20.59 -15.07 2.24
CA TRP A 401 19.19 -15.37 2.55
C TRP A 401 18.29 -14.12 2.47
N LEU A 402 18.76 -12.99 3.01
CA LEU A 402 18.04 -11.71 2.91
C LEU A 402 17.86 -11.28 1.44
N ARG A 403 18.93 -11.35 0.64
CA ARG A 403 18.86 -11.02 -0.80
C ARG A 403 17.94 -11.97 -1.56
N PHE A 404 17.98 -13.27 -1.26
CA PHE A 404 17.10 -14.26 -1.85
C PHE A 404 15.62 -13.95 -1.56
N ASN A 405 15.30 -13.66 -0.30
CA ASN A 405 13.94 -13.31 0.09
C ASN A 405 13.47 -11.98 -0.52
N GLU A 406 14.34 -10.97 -0.58
CA GLU A 406 14.04 -9.71 -1.26
C GLU A 406 13.72 -9.94 -2.74
N ALA A 407 14.57 -10.69 -3.45
CA ALA A 407 14.35 -11.03 -4.86
C ALA A 407 13.05 -11.83 -5.07
N ARG A 408 12.75 -12.80 -4.20
CA ARG A 408 11.51 -13.58 -4.23
C ARG A 408 10.27 -12.72 -4.03
N SER A 409 10.30 -11.78 -3.10
CA SER A 409 9.20 -10.84 -2.85
C SER A 409 9.00 -9.87 -4.01
N LEU A 410 10.08 -9.34 -4.60
CA LEU A 410 10.00 -8.51 -5.79
C LEU A 410 9.41 -9.29 -6.98
N TRP A 411 9.85 -10.53 -7.19
CA TRP A 411 9.31 -11.40 -8.23
C TRP A 411 7.82 -11.67 -8.05
N ALA A 412 7.36 -11.97 -6.83
CA ALA A 412 5.94 -12.18 -6.54
C ALA A 412 5.11 -10.93 -6.86
N ASN A 413 5.59 -9.75 -6.48
CA ASN A 413 4.91 -8.48 -6.80
C ASN A 413 4.76 -8.25 -8.31
N GLU A 414 5.82 -8.53 -9.10
CA GLU A 414 5.74 -8.40 -10.56
C GLU A 414 4.85 -9.49 -11.19
N LEU A 415 4.90 -10.71 -10.67
CA LEU A 415 4.02 -11.80 -11.11
C LEU A 415 2.55 -11.41 -10.95
N TYR A 416 2.16 -10.85 -9.80
CA TYR A 416 0.78 -10.40 -9.56
C TYR A 416 0.41 -9.29 -10.53
N ARG A 417 1.28 -8.29 -10.68
CA ARG A 417 1.04 -7.15 -11.56
C ARG A 417 0.87 -7.55 -13.02
N LEU A 418 1.80 -8.35 -13.55
CA LEU A 418 1.75 -8.81 -14.95
C LEU A 418 0.57 -9.74 -15.19
N SER A 419 0.21 -10.59 -14.21
CA SER A 419 -0.96 -11.47 -14.32
C SER A 419 -2.26 -10.69 -14.35
N ILE A 420 -2.41 -9.68 -13.49
CA ILE A 420 -3.56 -8.77 -13.48
C ILE A 420 -3.60 -7.98 -14.81
N ALA A 421 -2.49 -7.38 -15.24
CA ALA A 421 -2.44 -6.65 -16.51
C ALA A 421 -2.82 -7.56 -17.69
N ASN A 422 -2.36 -8.81 -17.72
CA ASN A 422 -2.71 -9.78 -18.75
C ASN A 422 -4.20 -10.15 -18.77
N GLN A 423 -4.85 -10.18 -17.60
CA GLN A 423 -6.30 -10.41 -17.50
C GLN A 423 -7.13 -9.23 -18.02
N TYR A 424 -6.57 -8.01 -18.02
CA TYR A 424 -7.24 -6.78 -18.43
C TYR A 424 -6.95 -6.37 -19.89
N ARG A 425 -6.31 -7.22 -20.70
CA ARG A 425 -6.12 -6.99 -22.14
C ARG A 425 -7.43 -6.69 -22.84
N GLY A 426 -7.41 -5.70 -23.73
CA GLY A 426 -8.59 -5.24 -24.47
C GLY A 426 -9.73 -4.68 -23.62
N ARG A 427 -9.56 -4.50 -22.31
CA ARG A 427 -10.59 -3.99 -21.39
C ARG A 427 -10.28 -2.57 -20.95
N VAL A 428 -11.34 -1.79 -20.72
CA VAL A 428 -11.28 -0.50 -20.05
C VAL A 428 -11.53 -0.71 -18.57
N PHE A 429 -10.75 -0.04 -17.73
CA PHE A 429 -10.86 -0.13 -16.28
C PHE A 429 -10.62 1.21 -15.59
N TRP A 430 -11.02 1.28 -14.32
CA TRP A 430 -10.95 2.46 -13.47
C TRP A 430 -10.33 2.14 -12.12
N PHE A 431 -9.69 3.15 -11.53
CA PHE A 431 -9.14 3.07 -10.20
C PHE A 431 -10.01 3.88 -9.23
N PRO A 432 -10.75 3.23 -8.30
CA PRO A 432 -11.28 3.96 -7.16
C PRO A 432 -10.10 4.53 -6.35
N HIS A 433 -10.24 5.76 -5.85
CA HIS A 433 -9.21 6.45 -5.10
C HIS A 433 -9.63 6.71 -3.66
N SER A 434 -8.66 6.70 -2.76
CA SER A 434 -8.76 7.15 -1.38
C SER A 434 -7.53 7.98 -1.02
N MET A 435 -7.52 8.57 0.17
CA MET A 435 -6.44 9.48 0.60
C MET A 435 -5.77 9.00 1.88
N ASP A 436 -4.51 9.38 2.11
CA ASP A 436 -3.94 9.30 3.46
C ASP A 436 -4.45 10.44 4.35
N PHE A 437 -4.14 10.41 5.65
CA PHE A 437 -4.59 11.42 6.62
C PHE A 437 -4.14 12.85 6.30
N ARG A 438 -3.23 13.03 5.33
CA ARG A 438 -2.72 14.34 4.90
C ARG A 438 -3.40 14.85 3.64
N GLY A 439 -4.31 14.07 3.05
CA GLY A 439 -4.98 14.39 1.79
C GLY A 439 -4.29 13.84 0.53
N ARG A 440 -3.15 13.14 0.63
CA ARG A 440 -2.50 12.61 -0.58
C ARG A 440 -3.34 11.47 -1.12
N VAL A 441 -3.64 11.53 -2.41
CA VAL A 441 -4.55 10.59 -3.07
C VAL A 441 -3.81 9.36 -3.62
N TYR A 442 -4.44 8.19 -3.52
CA TYR A 442 -3.92 6.89 -3.94
C TYR A 442 -5.04 5.98 -4.50
N PRO A 443 -4.78 5.19 -5.56
CA PRO A 443 -5.64 4.09 -6.01
C PRO A 443 -5.85 3.03 -4.95
N CYS A 444 -7.08 2.57 -4.74
CA CYS A 444 -7.40 1.51 -3.79
C CYS A 444 -6.80 0.14 -4.16
N PRO A 445 -6.81 -0.31 -5.44
CA PRO A 445 -6.12 -1.54 -5.84
C PRO A 445 -4.62 -1.49 -5.52
N PRO A 446 -4.06 -2.46 -4.76
CA PRO A 446 -2.66 -2.39 -4.31
C PRO A 446 -1.64 -2.96 -5.30
N HIS A 447 -2.05 -3.84 -6.22
CA HIS A 447 -1.11 -4.62 -7.04
C HIS A 447 -0.80 -3.99 -8.42
N PHE A 448 -1.84 -3.48 -9.09
CA PHE A 448 -1.75 -2.92 -10.43
C PHE A 448 -2.42 -1.54 -10.47
N HIS A 449 -1.62 -0.48 -10.57
CA HIS A 449 -2.07 0.91 -10.59
C HIS A 449 -0.98 1.87 -11.12
N HIS A 450 -1.37 3.06 -11.56
CA HIS A 450 -0.46 4.03 -12.22
C HIS A 450 0.56 4.68 -11.28
N MET A 451 0.35 4.63 -9.95
CA MET A 451 1.34 5.14 -8.98
C MET A 451 2.55 4.23 -8.74
N GLY A 452 2.59 3.05 -9.36
CA GLY A 452 3.65 2.07 -9.17
C GLY A 452 5.00 2.45 -9.80
N SER A 453 5.83 1.43 -10.02
CA SER A 453 7.14 1.56 -10.66
C SER A 453 7.03 1.97 -12.13
N ASP A 454 8.17 2.20 -12.78
CA ASP A 454 8.22 2.50 -14.22
C ASP A 454 7.48 1.44 -15.06
N ILE A 455 7.63 0.15 -14.72
CA ILE A 455 6.86 -0.96 -15.29
C ILE A 455 5.36 -0.73 -15.16
N SER A 456 4.89 -0.36 -13.96
CA SER A 456 3.45 -0.11 -13.74
C SER A 456 2.94 1.04 -14.58
N ARG A 457 3.73 2.10 -14.75
CA ARG A 457 3.38 3.29 -15.53
C ARG A 457 3.38 3.00 -17.03
N GLY A 458 4.39 2.29 -17.53
CA GLY A 458 4.48 1.90 -18.94
C GLY A 458 3.38 0.94 -19.39
N LEU A 459 2.85 0.13 -18.47
CA LEU A 459 1.73 -0.79 -18.71
C LEU A 459 0.37 -0.11 -18.85
N ILE A 460 0.22 1.15 -18.45
CA ILE A 460 -1.08 1.81 -18.31
C ILE A 460 -1.12 3.04 -19.21
N VAL A 461 -2.16 3.14 -20.04
CA VAL A 461 -2.44 4.32 -20.88
C VAL A 461 -3.89 4.76 -20.72
N PHE A 462 -4.19 6.02 -21.03
CA PHE A 462 -5.57 6.49 -21.07
C PHE A 462 -6.39 5.65 -22.07
N ALA A 463 -7.58 5.22 -21.65
CA ALA A 463 -8.48 4.46 -22.51
C ALA A 463 -9.10 5.34 -23.60
N LYS A 464 -9.53 6.55 -23.23
CA LYS A 464 -10.04 7.55 -24.18
C LYS A 464 -8.86 8.24 -24.84
N GLY A 465 -8.73 8.09 -26.15
CA GLY A 465 -7.75 8.83 -26.95
C GLY A 465 -8.18 10.28 -27.20
N MET A 466 -7.21 11.15 -27.49
CA MET A 466 -7.45 12.54 -27.89
C MET A 466 -6.58 12.88 -29.11
N PRO A 467 -7.12 13.55 -30.14
CA PRO A 467 -6.32 14.04 -31.27
C PRO A 467 -5.21 14.97 -30.78
N LEU A 468 -4.01 14.85 -31.36
CA LEU A 468 -2.82 15.58 -30.89
C LEU A 468 -2.92 17.10 -31.07
N GLY A 469 -3.74 17.57 -32.01
CA GLY A 469 -3.77 18.99 -32.37
C GLY A 469 -2.41 19.48 -32.89
N PRO A 470 -2.18 20.81 -32.93
CA PRO A 470 -0.99 21.39 -33.55
C PRO A 470 0.30 21.15 -32.76
N LYS A 471 0.23 21.08 -31.41
CA LYS A 471 1.40 20.98 -30.53
C LYS A 471 1.58 19.61 -29.86
N GLY A 472 0.59 18.72 -29.94
CA GLY A 472 0.62 17.47 -29.18
C GLY A 472 1.78 16.55 -29.57
N LEU A 473 2.19 16.54 -30.83
CA LEU A 473 3.36 15.76 -31.25
C LEU A 473 4.66 16.30 -30.63
N ASP A 474 4.81 17.63 -30.57
CA ASP A 474 5.99 18.26 -29.96
C ASP A 474 6.03 17.96 -28.45
N TRP A 475 4.89 18.00 -27.78
CA TRP A 475 4.79 17.61 -26.38
C TRP A 475 5.12 16.13 -26.15
N LEU A 476 4.74 15.22 -27.04
CA LEU A 476 5.15 13.81 -26.96
C LEU A 476 6.67 13.66 -27.12
N LYS A 477 7.28 14.39 -28.06
CA LYS A 477 8.74 14.40 -28.26
C LYS A 477 9.48 14.93 -27.04
N ILE A 478 9.02 16.05 -26.48
CA ILE A 478 9.57 16.62 -25.24
C ILE A 478 9.41 15.61 -24.08
N HIS A 479 8.25 14.99 -23.95
CA HIS A 479 7.98 13.99 -22.92
C HIS A 479 8.92 12.77 -23.04
N LEU A 480 9.15 12.27 -24.26
CA LEU A 480 10.10 11.19 -24.52
C LEU A 480 11.50 11.57 -24.02
N VAL A 481 11.98 12.77 -24.36
CA VAL A 481 13.28 13.26 -23.91
C VAL A 481 13.33 13.45 -22.39
N ASN A 482 12.23 13.90 -21.76
CA ASN A 482 12.12 14.01 -20.31
C ASN A 482 12.34 12.66 -19.60
N LEU A 483 11.78 11.57 -20.17
CA LEU A 483 11.89 10.21 -19.67
C LEU A 483 13.33 9.66 -19.78
N THR A 484 14.07 9.97 -20.85
CA THR A 484 15.50 9.58 -20.96
C THR A 484 16.36 10.20 -19.85
N GLY A 485 15.98 11.39 -19.40
CA GLY A 485 16.72 12.17 -18.42
C GLY A 485 18.03 12.80 -18.91
N LEU A 486 18.32 12.75 -20.22
CA LEU A 486 19.57 13.26 -20.81
C LEU A 486 19.61 14.79 -20.89
N LYS A 487 18.47 15.46 -21.14
CA LYS A 487 18.40 16.91 -21.43
C LYS A 487 17.71 17.72 -20.32
N LYS A 488 17.90 17.34 -19.05
CA LYS A 488 17.18 17.95 -17.90
C LYS A 488 17.47 19.44 -17.65
N ARG A 489 18.62 19.95 -18.10
CA ARG A 489 18.98 21.38 -17.97
C ARG A 489 18.61 22.21 -19.21
N CYS A 490 18.18 21.54 -20.26
CA CYS A 490 17.83 22.18 -21.52
C CYS A 490 16.39 22.68 -21.49
N SER A 491 16.14 23.71 -22.28
CA SER A 491 14.84 24.26 -22.59
C SER A 491 13.96 23.26 -23.35
N ASN A 492 12.66 23.54 -23.41
CA ASN A 492 11.72 22.69 -24.16
C ASN A 492 12.05 22.66 -25.67
N ASN A 493 12.55 23.77 -26.24
CA ASN A 493 12.95 23.83 -27.64
C ASN A 493 14.18 22.95 -27.90
N GLU A 494 15.22 23.04 -27.07
CA GLU A 494 16.41 22.19 -27.19
C GLU A 494 16.08 20.70 -26.99
N ARG A 495 15.10 20.38 -26.11
CA ARG A 495 14.60 19.00 -25.96
C ARG A 495 13.89 18.53 -27.22
N LEU A 496 13.07 19.37 -27.83
CA LEU A 496 12.38 19.07 -29.07
C LEU A 496 13.35 18.86 -30.24
N GLU A 497 14.34 19.74 -30.38
CA GLU A 497 15.42 19.60 -31.37
C GLU A 497 16.17 18.28 -31.17
N PHE A 498 16.57 17.98 -29.93
CA PHE A 498 17.22 16.72 -29.62
C PHE A 498 16.34 15.51 -29.96
N ALA A 499 15.05 15.56 -29.66
CA ALA A 499 14.11 14.49 -30.01
C ALA A 499 14.07 14.25 -31.52
N ASN A 500 14.13 15.31 -32.33
CA ASN A 500 14.18 15.19 -33.79
C ASN A 500 15.49 14.56 -34.28
N THR A 501 16.62 14.79 -33.58
CA THR A 501 17.91 14.17 -33.96
C THR A 501 17.98 12.66 -33.69
N ILE A 502 17.22 12.17 -32.70
CA ILE A 502 17.21 10.74 -32.31
C ILE A 502 15.97 10.00 -32.85
N LEU A 503 15.22 10.60 -33.78
CA LEU A 503 13.93 10.06 -34.20
C LEU A 503 14.07 8.66 -34.83
N ASP A 504 15.16 8.41 -35.55
CA ASP A 504 15.47 7.10 -36.13
C ASP A 504 15.65 6.02 -35.04
N ASP A 505 16.41 6.35 -33.98
CA ASP A 505 16.59 5.44 -32.82
C ASP A 505 15.28 5.18 -32.08
N VAL A 506 14.41 6.20 -31.99
CA VAL A 506 13.07 6.09 -31.39
C VAL A 506 12.19 5.15 -32.22
N LEU A 507 12.22 5.27 -33.54
CA LEU A 507 11.48 4.40 -34.44
C LEU A 507 12.01 2.96 -34.39
N ASP A 508 13.32 2.75 -34.37
CA ASP A 508 13.92 1.42 -34.20
C ASP A 508 13.52 0.80 -32.86
N SER A 509 13.59 1.56 -31.76
CA SER A 509 13.17 1.11 -30.43
C SER A 509 11.70 0.71 -30.37
N ALA A 510 10.83 1.39 -31.14
CA ALA A 510 9.40 1.10 -31.20
C ALA A 510 9.08 -0.14 -32.04
N ILE A 511 9.81 -0.37 -33.13
CA ILE A 511 9.60 -1.51 -34.05
C ILE A 511 10.22 -2.79 -33.45
N ASN A 512 11.41 -2.70 -32.85
CA ASN A 512 12.18 -3.85 -32.36
C ASN A 512 12.63 -3.68 -30.90
N PRO A 513 11.71 -3.69 -29.91
CA PRO A 513 12.05 -3.43 -28.51
C PRO A 513 13.02 -4.46 -27.87
N PHE A 514 13.17 -5.68 -28.43
CA PHE A 514 13.95 -6.79 -27.86
C PHE A 514 15.30 -7.09 -28.54
N LYS A 515 15.81 -6.23 -29.43
CA LYS A 515 17.03 -6.54 -30.20
C LYS A 515 18.37 -6.15 -29.53
N VAL A 516 18.34 -5.45 -28.40
CA VAL A 516 19.55 -4.80 -27.84
C VAL A 516 20.47 -5.74 -27.06
N GLU A 517 20.06 -6.98 -26.73
CA GLU A 517 20.94 -7.93 -26.04
C GLU A 517 21.87 -8.70 -27.00
N ALA A 518 21.63 -8.64 -28.33
CA ALA A 518 22.50 -9.21 -29.36
C ALA A 518 23.64 -8.24 -29.76
N GLN A 519 23.32 -6.95 -29.96
CA GLN A 519 24.31 -5.94 -30.39
C GLN A 519 25.32 -5.59 -29.27
N ARG A 520 24.90 -5.58 -27.99
CA ARG A 520 25.79 -5.36 -26.83
C ARG A 520 26.85 -6.47 -26.64
N ARG A 521 26.58 -7.69 -27.12
CA ARG A 521 27.52 -8.83 -27.05
C ARG A 521 28.57 -8.78 -28.17
N GLU A 522 28.25 -8.18 -29.32
CA GLU A 522 29.19 -7.97 -30.43
C GLU A 522 30.11 -6.75 -30.19
N ASP A 523 29.60 -5.64 -29.67
CA ASP A 523 30.42 -4.43 -29.42
C ASP A 523 31.41 -4.58 -28.24
N ALA A 524 31.09 -5.43 -27.27
CA ALA A 524 32.01 -5.81 -26.18
C ALA A 524 33.08 -6.82 -26.64
N ALA A 525 32.78 -7.63 -27.67
CA ALA A 525 33.73 -8.52 -28.30
C ALA A 525 34.64 -7.79 -29.32
N ALA A 526 34.22 -6.62 -29.81
CA ALA A 526 34.92 -5.81 -30.80
C ALA A 526 35.78 -4.65 -30.23
N GLY A 527 35.82 -4.46 -28.90
CA GLY A 527 36.85 -3.64 -28.24
C GLY A 527 36.72 -2.11 -28.36
N VAL A 528 35.49 -1.56 -28.35
CA VAL A 528 35.25 -0.11 -28.49
C VAL A 528 35.70 0.71 -27.26
N PRO A 529 36.68 1.64 -27.37
CA PRO A 529 37.26 2.35 -26.22
C PRO A 529 36.36 3.41 -25.56
N VAL A 530 35.33 3.91 -26.24
CA VAL A 530 34.46 4.97 -25.70
C VAL A 530 33.53 4.48 -24.57
N ALA A 531 33.37 3.15 -24.43
CA ALA A 531 32.68 2.51 -23.30
C ALA A 531 33.54 2.43 -22.02
N GLN A 532 34.86 2.59 -22.14
CA GLN A 532 35.81 2.57 -21.01
C GLN A 532 36.04 3.97 -20.40
N ILE A 533 35.57 5.03 -21.08
CA ILE A 533 35.84 6.44 -20.74
C ILE A 533 34.56 7.12 -20.22
N LEU A 534 33.92 6.56 -19.19
CA LEU A 534 32.79 7.22 -18.50
C LEU A 534 33.10 7.54 -17.04
N GLU A 535 34.24 8.18 -16.89
CA GLU A 535 34.71 8.89 -15.71
C GLU A 535 33.87 10.16 -15.47
N ASN A 536 33.05 10.20 -14.41
CA ASN A 536 32.53 11.39 -13.69
C ASN A 536 31.40 11.00 -12.69
N PHE A 537 31.80 10.61 -11.47
CA PHE A 537 30.96 9.92 -10.48
C PHE A 537 30.44 10.78 -9.32
N VAL A 538 29.87 11.95 -9.63
CA VAL A 538 28.90 12.63 -8.75
C VAL A 538 27.66 12.97 -9.58
N ARG A 539 26.75 12.00 -9.67
CA ARG A 539 25.57 12.09 -10.55
C ARG A 539 24.37 12.64 -9.78
N ARG A 540 23.58 13.53 -10.40
CA ARG A 540 22.31 14.07 -9.85
C ARG A 540 21.40 12.98 -9.27
N LYS A 541 21.38 11.78 -9.88
CA LYS A 541 20.60 10.62 -9.42
C LYS A 541 20.89 10.24 -7.96
N VAL A 542 22.15 10.35 -7.52
CA VAL A 542 22.59 9.98 -6.17
C VAL A 542 22.03 10.92 -5.11
N ILE A 543 21.98 12.22 -5.41
CA ILE A 543 21.57 13.27 -4.45
C ILE A 543 20.11 13.70 -4.60
N LYS A 544 19.46 13.45 -5.75
CA LYS A 544 18.08 13.91 -6.05
C LYS A 544 17.10 13.52 -4.95
N GLN A 545 17.14 12.28 -4.49
CA GLN A 545 16.21 11.81 -3.46
C GLN A 545 16.41 12.55 -2.13
N SER A 546 17.66 12.82 -1.75
CA SER A 546 17.98 13.56 -0.53
C SER A 546 17.63 15.04 -0.65
N VAL A 547 17.87 15.68 -1.80
CA VAL A 547 17.43 17.05 -2.07
C VAL A 547 15.90 17.16 -1.99
N MET A 548 15.17 16.25 -2.66
CA MET A 548 13.71 16.25 -2.61
C MET A 548 13.17 15.99 -1.20
N THR A 549 13.83 15.15 -0.41
CA THR A 549 13.35 14.83 0.95
C THR A 549 13.81 15.80 2.05
N THR A 550 14.73 16.73 1.74
CA THR A 550 15.22 17.74 2.70
C THR A 550 14.13 18.74 3.09
N VAL A 551 13.35 19.22 2.12
CA VAL A 551 12.18 20.08 2.40
C VAL A 551 11.09 19.35 3.20
N TYR A 552 11.10 18.01 3.17
CA TYR A 552 10.22 17.13 3.93
C TYR A 552 10.86 16.64 5.26
N GLY A 553 11.90 17.31 5.75
CA GLY A 553 12.43 17.07 7.09
C GLY A 553 13.28 15.79 7.24
N VAL A 554 13.89 15.30 6.16
CA VAL A 554 14.83 14.17 6.23
C VAL A 554 15.97 14.49 7.21
N THR A 555 16.31 13.54 8.09
CA THR A 555 17.47 13.66 8.98
C THR A 555 18.75 13.36 8.20
N LEU A 556 19.90 13.76 8.74
CA LEU A 556 21.20 13.41 8.15
C LEU A 556 21.35 11.89 7.95
N TYR A 557 20.86 11.09 8.91
CA TYR A 557 20.82 9.63 8.80
C TYR A 557 19.92 9.16 7.64
N GLY A 558 18.71 9.72 7.52
CA GLY A 558 17.79 9.39 6.42
C GLY A 558 18.34 9.76 5.04
N ALA A 559 18.98 10.92 4.91
CA ALA A 559 19.65 11.35 3.68
C ALA A 559 20.85 10.44 3.36
N SER A 560 21.66 10.09 4.36
CA SER A 560 22.78 9.16 4.21
C SER A 560 22.29 7.78 3.75
N GLU A 561 21.20 7.24 4.30
CA GLU A 561 20.68 5.93 3.87
C GLU A 561 20.13 5.93 2.44
N GLN A 562 19.46 7.01 2.03
CA GLN A 562 18.99 7.19 0.65
C GLN A 562 20.17 7.24 -0.34
N ILE A 563 21.20 8.05 -0.05
CA ILE A 563 22.41 8.13 -0.86
C ILE A 563 23.14 6.78 -0.86
N ARG A 564 23.23 6.10 0.29
CA ARG A 564 23.85 4.77 0.42
C ARG A 564 23.13 3.72 -0.42
N LYS A 565 21.81 3.81 -0.57
CA LYS A 565 21.04 2.97 -1.48
C LYS A 565 21.44 3.27 -2.94
N GLN A 566 21.43 4.54 -3.34
CA GLN A 566 21.80 4.92 -4.71
C GLN A 566 23.26 4.57 -5.06
N LEU A 567 24.20 4.69 -4.11
CA LEU A 567 25.59 4.28 -4.28
C LEU A 567 25.77 2.76 -4.37
N ARG A 568 24.90 1.97 -3.73
CA ARG A 568 24.88 0.50 -3.84
C ARG A 568 24.38 0.00 -5.20
N ASP A 569 23.58 0.80 -5.88
CA ASP A 569 23.02 0.50 -7.19
C ASP A 569 23.95 0.92 -8.35
N LEU A 570 25.14 1.45 -8.04
CA LEU A 570 26.20 1.75 -9.00
C LEU A 570 27.17 0.57 -9.07
N ASP A 571 27.20 -0.13 -10.21
CA ASP A 571 28.04 -1.32 -10.42
C ASP A 571 29.56 -1.00 -10.47
N ASP A 572 29.91 0.29 -10.57
CA ASP A 572 31.24 0.86 -10.79
C ASP A 572 31.83 1.60 -9.56
N PHE A 573 31.15 1.58 -8.40
CA PHE A 573 31.63 2.28 -7.20
C PHE A 573 32.81 1.56 -6.50
N PRO A 574 33.92 2.25 -6.16
CA PRO A 574 35.13 1.62 -5.63
C PRO A 574 34.94 1.13 -4.18
N GLY A 575 34.76 -0.18 -4.04
CA GLY A 575 34.81 -0.89 -2.77
C GLY A 575 33.56 -0.69 -1.90
N ARG A 576 32.89 -1.80 -1.55
CA ARG A 576 31.70 -1.78 -0.67
C ARG A 576 31.95 -1.16 0.71
N ASN A 577 33.21 -1.12 1.14
CA ASN A 577 33.62 -0.55 2.43
C ASN A 577 33.52 1.00 2.46
N TRP A 578 33.60 1.68 1.31
CA TRP A 578 33.54 3.15 1.22
C TRP A 578 32.13 3.71 1.09
N ILE A 579 31.12 2.86 0.83
CA ILE A 579 29.74 3.30 0.60
C ILE A 579 29.18 4.04 1.83
N GLY A 580 29.43 3.54 3.04
CA GLY A 580 28.97 4.18 4.29
C GLY A 580 29.59 5.57 4.52
N PRO A 581 30.94 5.67 4.53
CA PRO A 581 31.64 6.95 4.63
C PRO A 581 31.26 7.95 3.50
N ALA A 582 31.20 7.49 2.25
CA ALA A 582 30.85 8.34 1.10
C ALA A 582 29.40 8.84 1.16
N ALA A 583 28.45 7.99 1.55
CA ALA A 583 27.05 8.38 1.71
C ALA A 583 26.88 9.43 2.81
N SER A 584 27.58 9.27 3.93
CA SER A 584 27.54 10.20 5.05
C SER A 584 28.17 11.56 4.69
N TYR A 585 29.26 11.55 3.91
CA TYR A 585 29.90 12.76 3.40
C TYR A 585 28.98 13.50 2.40
N LEU A 586 28.45 12.80 1.40
CA LEU A 586 27.55 13.39 0.40
C LEU A 586 26.24 13.91 1.02
N ALA A 587 25.70 13.22 2.03
CA ALA A 587 24.53 13.69 2.77
C ALA A 587 24.82 15.03 3.47
N ARG A 588 25.98 15.15 4.16
CA ARG A 588 26.40 16.41 4.78
C ARG A 588 26.55 17.53 3.75
N SER A 589 27.33 17.30 2.68
CA SER A 589 27.57 18.32 1.65
C SER A 589 26.27 18.75 0.94
N THR A 590 25.35 17.82 0.70
CA THR A 590 24.04 18.11 0.09
C THR A 590 23.19 18.99 0.99
N LEU A 591 23.08 18.65 2.29
CA LEU A 591 22.30 19.42 3.26
C LEU A 591 22.90 20.82 3.49
N THR A 592 24.23 20.95 3.56
CA THR A 592 24.91 22.24 3.68
C THR A 592 24.70 23.14 2.46
N SER A 593 24.71 22.57 1.25
CA SER A 593 24.55 23.33 0.00
C SER A 593 23.12 23.87 -0.18
N ILE A 594 22.11 23.12 0.26
CA ILE A 594 20.69 23.56 0.21
C ILE A 594 20.47 24.79 1.10
N GLY A 595 21.06 24.82 2.31
CA GLY A 595 20.88 25.93 3.25
C GLY A 595 21.44 27.28 2.77
N ARG A 596 22.37 27.29 1.80
CA ARG A 596 22.96 28.51 1.24
C ARG A 596 22.12 29.17 0.13
N ILE A 597 21.19 28.43 -0.49
CA ILE A 597 20.44 28.89 -1.69
C ILE A 597 19.09 29.55 -1.32
N PHE A 598 18.52 29.25 -0.15
CA PHE A 598 17.18 29.70 0.21
C PHE A 598 17.16 30.66 1.42
N THR A 599 17.47 31.94 1.22
CA THR A 599 17.50 32.94 2.32
C THR A 599 16.12 33.31 2.86
N SER A 600 15.08 33.41 2.01
CA SER A 600 13.69 33.64 2.43
C SER A 600 12.97 32.36 2.90
N SER A 601 13.35 31.20 2.38
CA SER A 601 12.88 29.91 2.93
C SER A 601 13.54 29.59 4.26
N ALA A 602 14.75 30.11 4.57
CA ALA A 602 15.46 29.82 5.81
C ALA A 602 14.69 30.27 7.06
N GLU A 603 13.95 31.38 7.03
CA GLU A 603 13.13 31.81 8.18
C GLU A 603 11.92 30.91 8.39
N ILE A 604 11.23 30.54 7.31
CA ILE A 604 10.12 29.58 7.35
C ILE A 604 10.66 28.20 7.76
N GLN A 605 11.77 27.73 7.21
CA GLN A 605 12.43 26.45 7.55
C GLN A 605 12.95 26.44 9.00
N ALA A 606 13.48 27.56 9.49
CA ALA A 606 13.87 27.75 10.89
C ALA A 606 12.65 27.77 11.82
N TRP A 607 11.55 28.40 11.40
CA TRP A 607 10.26 28.30 12.07
C TRP A 607 9.77 26.86 12.06
N PHE A 608 9.92 26.10 10.97
CA PHE A 608 9.65 24.66 10.93
C PHE A 608 10.70 23.80 11.69
N GLY A 609 11.69 24.42 12.35
CA GLY A 609 12.65 23.79 13.25
C GLY A 609 13.76 22.98 12.55
N GLN A 610 14.15 23.35 11.34
CA GLN A 610 15.36 22.81 10.71
C GLN A 610 16.62 23.47 11.32
N VAL A 611 17.58 22.65 11.77
CA VAL A 611 18.87 23.11 12.28
C VAL A 611 19.80 23.34 11.09
N PHE A 612 20.26 24.57 10.89
CA PHE A 612 21.27 24.91 9.90
C PHE A 612 22.61 25.13 10.59
N HIS A 613 23.67 24.51 10.05
CA HIS A 613 25.05 24.82 10.43
C HIS A 613 25.51 26.07 9.66
N CYS A 614 25.88 27.12 10.38
CA CYS A 614 26.73 28.19 9.87
C CYS A 614 28.17 27.91 10.30
N ASP A 615 29.13 28.13 9.40
CA ASP A 615 30.57 27.95 9.66
C ASP A 615 31.08 29.00 10.66
N VAL A 616 30.82 28.77 11.96
CA VAL A 616 31.62 29.15 13.14
C VAL A 616 30.85 28.65 14.38
N ASP A 617 31.46 27.73 15.12
CA ASP A 617 31.00 27.11 16.37
C ASP A 617 29.74 26.22 16.37
N TRP A 618 29.82 25.12 17.13
CA TRP A 618 28.79 24.11 17.40
C TRP A 618 27.64 24.64 18.27
N ILE A 619 27.05 25.77 17.92
CA ILE A 619 25.85 26.25 18.61
C ILE A 619 24.64 25.63 17.90
N VAL A 620 24.03 24.62 18.53
CA VAL A 620 22.62 24.28 18.27
C VAL A 620 21.84 25.55 18.57
N VAL A 621 21.57 26.37 17.54
CA VAL A 621 20.76 27.57 17.71
C VAL A 621 19.34 27.07 18.01
N HIS A 622 19.08 26.88 19.30
CA HIS A 622 17.75 26.73 19.86
C HIS A 622 17.02 28.04 19.59
N ARG A 623 16.49 28.22 18.38
CA ARG A 623 15.60 29.34 18.07
C ARG A 623 14.34 29.12 18.93
N PRO A 624 14.02 30.01 19.88
CA PRO A 624 12.93 29.82 20.84
C PRO A 624 11.52 29.88 20.21
N HIS A 625 11.43 30.04 18.88
CA HIS A 625 10.17 30.27 18.18
C HIS A 625 9.87 29.29 17.02
N SER A 626 10.03 27.98 17.22
CA SER A 626 9.77 26.98 16.16
C SER A 626 8.45 26.21 16.32
N ILE A 627 7.83 25.85 15.20
CA ILE A 627 6.69 24.94 15.07
C ILE A 627 6.98 23.56 15.70
N LYS A 628 8.25 23.15 15.78
CA LYS A 628 8.67 21.93 16.46
C LYS A 628 8.50 22.05 17.98
N GLN A 629 8.74 23.24 18.56
CA GLN A 629 8.44 23.50 19.96
C GLN A 629 6.92 23.54 20.19
N LEU A 630 6.14 24.10 19.25
CA LEU A 630 4.68 24.01 19.30
C LEU A 630 4.21 22.55 19.34
N ALA A 631 4.63 21.73 18.38
CA ALA A 631 4.29 20.32 18.33
C ALA A 631 4.74 19.56 19.59
N GLN A 632 5.92 19.86 20.13
CA GLN A 632 6.44 19.27 21.37
C GLN A 632 5.62 19.68 22.60
N HIS A 633 5.15 20.93 22.67
CA HIS A 633 4.33 21.43 23.77
C HIS A 633 2.91 20.86 23.70
N ILE A 634 2.29 20.87 22.50
CA ILE A 634 0.96 20.27 22.25
C ILE A 634 0.97 18.79 22.64
N SER A 635 1.95 18.02 22.15
CA SER A 635 2.00 16.57 22.42
C SER A 635 2.54 16.18 23.79
N GLY A 636 3.50 16.94 24.32
CA GLY A 636 4.18 16.59 25.57
C GLY A 636 3.60 17.24 26.83
N GLN A 637 2.94 18.40 26.73
CA GLN A 637 2.37 19.13 27.86
C GLN A 637 0.84 19.13 27.84
N LEU A 638 0.22 19.37 26.67
CA LEU A 638 -1.24 19.30 26.51
C LEU A 638 -1.74 17.87 26.25
N LEU A 639 -0.82 16.89 26.13
CA LEU A 639 -1.11 15.48 25.80
C LEU A 639 -2.04 15.33 24.60
N SER A 640 -1.97 16.27 23.65
CA SER A 640 -2.85 16.35 22.48
C SER A 640 -2.10 16.01 21.19
N ARG A 641 -2.80 15.46 20.20
CA ARG A 641 -2.22 15.26 18.86
C ARG A 641 -2.19 16.59 18.12
N VAL A 642 -1.15 16.83 17.32
CA VAL A 642 -1.10 18.01 16.45
C VAL A 642 -2.14 17.85 15.35
N SER A 643 -2.96 18.89 15.15
CA SER A 643 -3.98 18.95 14.11
C SER A 643 -4.03 20.33 13.44
N TRP A 644 -4.59 20.40 12.24
CA TRP A 644 -4.84 21.63 11.48
C TRP A 644 -5.95 21.43 10.44
N GLU A 645 -6.46 22.51 9.88
CA GLU A 645 -7.39 22.49 8.74
C GLU A 645 -6.65 22.92 7.46
N THR A 646 -6.88 22.19 6.37
CA THR A 646 -6.33 22.56 5.05
C THR A 646 -7.11 23.73 4.44
N PRO A 647 -6.54 24.45 3.45
CA PRO A 647 -7.28 25.49 2.73
C PRO A 647 -8.58 25.01 2.05
N MET A 648 -8.71 23.71 1.77
CA MET A 648 -9.94 23.10 1.23
C MET A 648 -10.91 22.59 2.31
N GLY A 649 -10.66 22.91 3.59
CA GLY A 649 -11.54 22.57 4.71
C GLY A 649 -11.36 21.18 5.31
N LEU A 650 -10.40 20.37 4.82
CA LEU A 650 -10.09 19.07 5.41
C LEU A 650 -9.44 19.23 6.79
N PRO A 651 -9.98 18.64 7.86
CA PRO A 651 -9.27 18.53 9.13
C PRO A 651 -8.23 17.40 9.05
N ILE A 652 -7.02 17.69 9.51
CA ILE A 652 -5.90 16.75 9.58
C ILE A 652 -5.46 16.61 11.02
N THR A 653 -5.30 15.37 11.47
CA THR A 653 -4.71 15.05 12.78
C THR A 653 -3.55 14.05 12.60
N GLN A 654 -2.40 14.29 13.24
CA GLN A 654 -1.27 13.38 13.17
C GLN A 654 -1.52 12.11 14.02
N PRO A 655 -1.47 10.89 13.43
CA PRO A 655 -1.87 9.66 14.13
C PRO A 655 -0.79 9.10 15.08
N TYR A 656 0.26 9.87 15.39
CA TYR A 656 1.42 9.33 16.09
C TYR A 656 1.21 9.24 17.60
N ILE A 657 0.91 8.04 18.08
CA ILE A 657 0.71 7.68 19.50
C ILE A 657 1.82 6.73 19.99
N ARG A 658 2.00 6.65 21.31
CA ARG A 658 2.84 5.64 21.98
C ARG A 658 2.06 4.34 22.09
N LEU A 659 2.67 3.24 21.67
CA LEU A 659 2.12 1.89 21.84
C LEU A 659 2.61 1.32 23.18
N SER A 660 1.70 0.83 24.02
CA SER A 660 2.04 0.11 25.25
C SER A 660 2.74 -1.21 24.88
N GLY A 661 4.07 -1.26 25.04
CA GLY A 661 4.88 -2.46 24.76
C GLY A 661 6.30 -2.22 24.22
N SER A 662 6.67 -0.99 23.84
CA SER A 662 8.04 -0.73 23.39
C SER A 662 8.98 -0.51 24.57
N THR A 663 9.72 -1.56 24.96
CA THR A 663 10.87 -1.48 25.87
C THR A 663 11.91 -0.54 25.26
N LEU A 664 12.23 0.56 25.95
CA LEU A 664 13.36 1.42 25.60
C LEU A 664 14.63 0.69 26.02
N TYR A 665 15.43 0.23 25.06
CA TYR A 665 16.82 -0.13 25.33
C TYR A 665 17.58 1.15 25.71
N SER A 666 17.95 1.27 26.98
CA SER A 666 18.99 2.20 27.41
C SER A 666 20.34 1.63 26.98
N ASN A 667 21.01 2.30 26.05
CA ASN A 667 22.40 2.05 25.70
C ASN A 667 23.28 2.63 26.82
N ASP A 668 23.38 1.93 27.95
CA ASP A 668 24.40 2.16 28.97
C ASP A 668 24.71 0.81 29.62
N ALA A 669 25.68 0.10 29.07
CA ALA A 669 26.37 -0.99 29.73
C ALA A 669 27.76 -1.14 29.08
N ASP A 670 28.72 -0.47 29.68
CA ASP A 670 30.14 -0.72 29.52
C ASP A 670 30.51 -2.16 29.89
N ASP A 671 31.60 -2.62 29.26
CA ASP A 671 32.50 -3.71 29.61
C ASP A 671 32.12 -4.63 30.78
N HIS A 672 31.90 -5.92 30.50
CA HIS A 672 32.68 -7.02 31.08
C HIS A 672 32.35 -8.38 30.41
N PRO A 673 33.34 -9.29 30.22
CA PRO A 673 33.12 -10.60 29.62
C PRO A 673 32.89 -11.67 30.71
N GLY A 674 31.78 -12.41 30.62
CA GLY A 674 31.58 -13.60 31.48
C GLY A 674 30.20 -14.25 31.36
N VAL A 675 30.18 -15.44 30.75
CA VAL A 675 29.27 -16.61 30.92
C VAL A 675 27.74 -16.39 30.99
N PRO A 676 26.93 -17.02 30.12
CA PRO A 676 25.46 -17.02 30.26
C PRO A 676 25.03 -18.14 31.22
N ASP A 677 24.49 -17.77 32.39
CA ASP A 677 23.69 -18.67 33.22
C ASP A 677 22.21 -18.55 32.82
N LEU A 678 21.63 -19.70 32.52
CA LEU A 678 20.29 -19.94 32.03
C LEU A 678 19.41 -20.35 33.22
N SER A 679 18.95 -19.39 34.02
CA SER A 679 17.83 -19.65 34.93
C SER A 679 17.07 -18.36 35.29
N SER A 680 15.75 -18.40 35.06
CA SER A 680 14.73 -17.56 35.71
C SER A 680 14.95 -16.05 35.72
N LYS A 681 14.42 -15.34 34.72
CA LYS A 681 13.97 -13.93 34.89
C LYS A 681 12.61 -13.72 34.23
N VAL A 682 11.57 -14.04 35.00
CA VAL A 682 10.23 -13.47 34.86
C VAL A 682 10.36 -11.95 34.93
N THR A 683 9.90 -11.24 33.90
CA THR A 683 9.99 -9.78 33.85
C THR A 683 8.83 -9.14 34.62
N LEU A 684 9.11 -8.60 35.80
CA LEU A 684 8.43 -7.43 36.37
C LEU A 684 9.48 -6.54 37.04
N PRO A 685 9.57 -5.25 36.66
CA PRO A 685 9.42 -4.16 37.64
C PRO A 685 8.62 -2.99 37.02
N ILE A 686 7.53 -2.45 37.60
CA ILE A 686 7.40 -1.68 38.86
C ILE A 686 8.57 -0.72 39.09
N HIS A 687 8.48 0.49 38.51
CA HIS A 687 8.79 1.76 39.18
C HIS A 687 8.38 3.06 38.42
N THR A 688 7.45 2.98 37.46
CA THR A 688 6.85 4.20 36.83
C THR A 688 5.33 4.10 36.68
N ARG A 689 4.68 3.20 37.45
CA ARG A 689 3.24 2.92 37.32
C ARG A 689 2.35 4.03 37.92
N ASP A 690 2.84 4.76 38.90
CA ASP A 690 2.00 5.68 39.70
C ASP A 690 1.62 6.97 38.95
N PHE A 691 2.37 7.38 37.92
CA PHE A 691 1.99 8.52 37.09
C PHE A 691 1.04 8.16 35.94
N TYR A 692 1.07 6.91 35.47
CA TYR A 692 0.26 6.45 34.33
C TYR A 692 -1.06 5.79 34.74
N GLN A 693 -1.19 5.29 35.97
CA GLN A 693 -2.45 4.73 36.48
C GLN A 693 -3.55 5.77 36.72
N SER A 694 -3.22 7.05 36.86
CA SER A 694 -4.23 8.11 36.98
C SER A 694 -4.82 8.54 35.63
N ILE A 695 -4.16 8.20 34.51
CA ILE A 695 -4.63 8.51 33.15
C ILE A 695 -5.30 7.29 32.51
N SER A 696 -5.04 6.07 32.99
CA SER A 696 -5.65 4.82 32.48
C SER A 696 -7.14 4.64 32.79
N GLN A 697 -7.80 5.64 33.39
CA GLN A 697 -9.27 5.69 33.49
C GLN A 697 -9.93 6.34 32.27
N LEU A 698 -9.14 6.98 31.40
CA LEU A 698 -9.56 7.48 30.09
C LEU A 698 -8.79 6.70 29.03
N ASP A 699 -9.47 5.89 28.22
CA ASP A 699 -8.93 5.08 27.11
C ASP A 699 -8.34 5.93 25.95
N VAL A 700 -7.65 7.03 26.25
CA VAL A 700 -7.08 7.96 25.26
C VAL A 700 -5.58 7.66 25.09
N PRO A 701 -5.11 7.22 23.91
CA PRO A 701 -3.71 6.92 23.68
C PRO A 701 -2.84 8.18 23.75
N VAL A 702 -1.75 8.10 24.51
CA VAL A 702 -0.82 9.23 24.69
C VAL A 702 -0.06 9.51 23.38
N PRO A 703 0.00 10.78 22.90
CA PRO A 703 0.77 11.14 21.71
C PRO A 703 2.26 10.81 21.85
N ASN A 704 2.94 10.49 20.73
CA ASN A 704 4.39 10.36 20.68
C ASN A 704 5.03 11.71 20.32
N PRO A 705 5.65 12.44 21.27
CA PRO A 705 6.06 13.82 21.02
C PRO A 705 7.17 13.95 19.98
N ILE A 706 8.07 12.95 19.90
CA ILE A 706 9.19 12.95 18.95
C ILE A 706 8.66 12.79 17.52
N LYS A 707 7.74 11.84 17.31
CA LYS A 707 7.13 11.61 15.98
C LYS A 707 6.25 12.78 15.54
N GLN A 708 5.40 13.30 16.44
CA GLN A 708 4.56 14.48 16.20
C GLN A 708 5.44 15.66 15.74
N LYS A 709 6.45 16.00 16.54
CA LYS A 709 7.41 17.09 16.25
C LYS A 709 8.11 16.95 14.90
N ASN A 710 8.69 15.77 14.62
CA ASN A 710 9.54 15.60 13.44
C ASN A 710 8.74 15.46 12.14
N ALA A 711 7.54 14.87 12.21
CA ALA A 711 6.70 14.67 11.04
C ALA A 711 5.76 15.85 10.76
N PHE A 712 5.71 16.86 11.63
CA PHE A 712 4.78 17.97 11.43
C PHE A 712 5.06 18.81 10.19
N PRO A 713 6.27 19.37 9.98
CA PRO A 713 6.59 20.10 8.76
C PRO A 713 6.26 19.36 7.45
N PRO A 714 6.72 18.10 7.24
CA PRO A 714 6.40 17.40 5.99
C PRO A 714 4.93 17.14 5.81
N ASN A 715 4.20 16.80 6.88
CA ASN A 715 2.78 16.52 6.75
C ASN A 715 1.97 17.77 6.39
N PHE A 716 2.36 18.93 6.92
CA PHE A 716 1.75 20.21 6.57
C PHE A 716 1.96 20.55 5.09
N ILE A 717 3.20 20.47 4.59
CA ILE A 717 3.49 20.72 3.17
C ILE A 717 2.77 19.72 2.26
N HIS A 718 2.78 18.43 2.60
CA HIS A 718 2.05 17.42 1.83
C HIS A 718 0.54 17.68 1.76
N SER A 719 -0.04 18.32 2.78
CA SER A 719 -1.44 18.73 2.73
C SER A 719 -1.69 19.86 1.75
N LEU A 720 -0.77 20.83 1.64
CA LEU A 720 -0.84 21.90 0.64
C LEU A 720 -0.62 21.37 -0.78
N ASP A 721 0.35 20.48 -0.98
CA ASP A 721 0.59 19.80 -2.26
C ASP A 721 -0.68 19.06 -2.73
N SER A 722 -1.39 18.43 -1.77
CA SER A 722 -2.65 17.73 -2.04
C SER A 722 -3.77 18.68 -2.42
N CYS A 723 -3.92 19.82 -1.72
CA CYS A 723 -4.88 20.86 -2.08
C CYS A 723 -4.62 21.40 -3.49
N HIS A 724 -3.37 21.72 -3.82
CA HIS A 724 -3.00 22.21 -5.15
C HIS A 724 -3.37 21.20 -6.25
N MET A 725 -3.05 19.92 -6.04
CA MET A 725 -3.42 18.84 -6.97
C MET A 725 -4.94 18.69 -7.13
N MET A 726 -5.70 18.75 -6.03
CA MET A 726 -7.16 18.65 -6.05
C MET A 726 -7.81 19.83 -6.76
N LEU A 727 -7.36 21.07 -6.50
CA LEU A 727 -7.82 22.27 -7.19
C LEU A 727 -7.54 22.19 -8.70
N THR A 728 -6.32 21.74 -9.06
CA THR A 728 -5.95 21.51 -10.46
C THR A 728 -6.85 20.46 -11.13
N ALA A 729 -7.19 19.38 -10.43
CA ALA A 729 -8.10 18.35 -10.94
C ALA A 729 -9.50 18.92 -11.22
N LEU A 730 -10.04 19.72 -10.29
CA LEU A 730 -11.35 20.38 -10.46
C LEU A 730 -11.34 21.39 -11.61
N HIS A 731 -10.26 22.16 -11.75
CA HIS A 731 -10.08 23.08 -12.88
C HIS A 731 -10.05 22.32 -14.21
N CYS A 732 -9.26 21.25 -14.29
CA CYS A 732 -9.16 20.41 -15.48
C CYS A 732 -10.53 19.80 -15.84
N LEU A 733 -11.28 19.32 -14.84
CA LEU A 733 -12.64 18.79 -15.05
C LEU A 733 -13.55 19.85 -15.68
N LYS A 734 -13.55 21.08 -15.15
CA LYS A 734 -14.33 22.20 -15.68
C LYS A 734 -13.92 22.57 -17.12
N ALA A 735 -12.63 22.44 -17.44
CA ALA A 735 -12.08 22.69 -18.77
C ALA A 735 -12.26 21.49 -19.74
N GLY A 736 -12.83 20.37 -19.30
CA GLY A 736 -12.96 19.16 -20.12
C GLY A 736 -11.63 18.42 -20.38
N ILE A 737 -10.61 18.70 -19.57
CA ILE A 737 -9.28 18.11 -19.67
C ILE A 737 -9.24 16.82 -18.82
N THR A 738 -8.84 15.70 -19.43
CA THR A 738 -8.56 14.47 -18.67
C THR A 738 -7.34 14.70 -17.79
N PHE A 739 -7.49 14.44 -16.49
CA PHE A 739 -6.45 14.67 -15.49
C PHE A 739 -6.25 13.42 -14.63
N ALA A 740 -4.99 13.02 -14.48
CA ALA A 740 -4.56 12.06 -13.48
C ALA A 740 -3.32 12.62 -12.76
N SER A 741 -3.06 12.16 -11.54
CA SER A 741 -1.87 12.59 -10.83
C SER A 741 -1.15 11.42 -10.16
N VAL A 742 0.17 11.58 -10.07
CA VAL A 742 1.01 10.88 -9.09
C VAL A 742 1.59 11.96 -8.20
N HIS A 743 0.76 12.47 -7.29
CA HIS A 743 1.07 13.58 -6.40
C HIS A 743 1.49 14.85 -7.14
N ASP A 744 2.77 15.18 -7.15
CA ASP A 744 3.39 16.34 -7.79
C ASP A 744 3.60 16.16 -9.30
N CYS A 745 3.27 14.99 -9.85
CA CYS A 745 3.31 14.73 -11.29
C CYS A 745 1.89 14.76 -11.86
N PHE A 746 1.58 15.76 -12.69
CA PHE A 746 0.27 15.93 -13.33
C PHE A 746 0.28 15.36 -14.75
N TRP A 747 -0.70 14.52 -15.05
CA TRP A 747 -0.80 13.79 -16.32
C TRP A 747 -2.07 14.17 -17.06
N THR A 748 -1.93 14.41 -18.35
CA THR A 748 -3.02 14.70 -19.27
C THR A 748 -2.65 14.24 -20.68
N HIS A 749 -3.55 14.37 -21.65
CA HIS A 749 -3.24 14.12 -23.05
C HIS A 749 -2.25 15.15 -23.58
N ALA A 750 -1.40 14.75 -24.54
CA ALA A 750 -0.38 15.63 -25.12
C ALA A 750 -0.97 16.91 -25.76
N ALA A 751 -2.23 16.87 -26.18
CA ALA A 751 -2.94 18.02 -26.74
C ALA A 751 -3.27 19.13 -25.72
N THR A 752 -3.28 18.81 -24.43
CA THR A 752 -3.79 19.67 -23.35
C THR A 752 -2.76 19.90 -22.24
N VAL A 753 -1.47 19.70 -22.52
CA VAL A 753 -0.37 19.81 -21.54
C VAL A 753 -0.22 21.21 -20.94
N ASP A 754 -0.69 22.25 -21.64
CA ASP A 754 -0.71 23.64 -21.17
C ASP A 754 -1.75 23.84 -20.02
N ILE A 755 -1.56 23.12 -18.91
CA ILE A 755 -2.41 23.17 -17.72
C ILE A 755 -2.12 24.44 -16.92
N CYS A 756 -3.18 24.96 -16.30
CA CYS A 756 -3.25 26.23 -15.62
C CYS A 756 -2.40 26.28 -14.34
N ARG A 757 -1.49 27.25 -14.23
CA ARG A 757 -0.71 27.56 -13.01
C ARG A 757 -1.51 28.40 -12.00
N GLU A 758 -2.69 28.87 -12.40
CA GLU A 758 -3.56 29.74 -11.60
C GLU A 758 -3.97 29.11 -10.28
N GLU A 759 -4.16 27.78 -10.22
CA GLU A 759 -4.58 27.11 -8.98
C GLU A 759 -3.48 27.17 -7.90
N PHE A 760 -2.20 27.16 -8.28
CA PHE A 760 -1.11 27.39 -7.35
C PHE A 760 -1.12 28.82 -6.82
N ILE A 761 -1.33 29.79 -7.72
CA ILE A 761 -1.39 31.21 -7.37
C ILE A 761 -2.57 31.45 -6.42
N ALA A 762 -3.77 31.00 -6.80
CA ALA A 762 -4.97 31.13 -6.00
C ALA A 762 -4.80 30.51 -4.61
N LEU A 763 -4.25 29.30 -4.52
CA LEU A 763 -3.98 28.64 -3.25
C LEU A 763 -3.01 29.45 -2.37
N HIS A 764 -1.89 29.90 -2.92
CA HIS A 764 -0.84 30.59 -2.17
C HIS A 764 -1.07 32.09 -1.98
N SER A 765 -2.07 32.67 -2.66
CA SER A 765 -2.58 34.02 -2.39
C SER A 765 -3.39 34.08 -1.08
N GLU A 766 -3.93 32.95 -0.62
CA GLU A 766 -4.58 32.86 0.69
C GLU A 766 -3.55 33.06 1.82
N PRO A 767 -3.94 33.65 2.96
CA PRO A 767 -3.05 33.86 4.11
C PRO A 767 -2.86 32.55 4.91
N ILE A 768 -2.36 31.49 4.26
CA ILE A 768 -2.29 30.12 4.78
C ILE A 768 -1.67 30.05 6.19
N LEU A 769 -0.49 30.67 6.38
CA LEU A 769 0.22 30.62 7.66
C LEU A 769 -0.50 31.38 8.76
N GLN A 770 -1.23 32.45 8.42
CA GLN A 770 -2.03 33.21 9.37
C GLN A 770 -3.26 32.40 9.80
N ASN A 771 -4.01 31.87 8.84
CA ASN A 771 -5.18 31.01 9.10
C ASN A 771 -4.79 29.79 9.96
N PHE A 772 -3.64 29.18 9.65
CA PHE A 772 -3.09 28.09 10.43
C PHE A 772 -2.71 28.50 11.86
N ALA A 773 -2.06 29.66 12.05
CA ALA A 773 -1.74 30.17 13.38
C ALA A 773 -2.99 30.53 14.20
N ASP A 774 -4.02 31.09 13.54
CA ASP A 774 -5.32 31.39 14.14
C ASP A 774 -6.02 30.11 14.61
N TYR A 775 -6.02 29.06 13.78
CA TYR A 775 -6.52 27.73 14.16
C TYR A 775 -5.80 27.18 15.40
N LEU A 776 -4.46 27.21 15.42
CA LEU A 776 -3.70 26.70 16.56
C LEU A 776 -3.99 27.51 17.84
N ARG A 777 -4.17 28.83 17.73
CA ARG A 777 -4.56 29.69 18.85
C ARG A 777 -5.93 29.32 19.39
N GLN A 778 -6.92 29.18 18.50
CA GLN A 778 -8.26 28.78 18.90
C GLN A 778 -8.29 27.41 19.58
N ARG A 779 -7.47 26.47 19.10
CA ARG A 779 -7.54 25.06 19.54
C ARG A 779 -6.68 24.73 20.75
N PHE A 780 -5.52 25.37 20.91
CA PHE A 780 -4.49 24.97 21.87
C PHE A 780 -4.02 26.07 22.81
N ALA A 781 -4.32 27.36 22.57
CA ALA A 781 -3.86 28.42 23.46
C ALA A 781 -4.50 28.30 24.85
N TYR A 782 -3.73 28.62 25.88
CA TYR A 782 -4.26 28.71 27.24
C TYR A 782 -5.08 29.99 27.40
N SER A 783 -6.26 29.88 27.98
CA SER A 783 -7.06 31.04 28.39
C SER A 783 -6.38 31.80 29.55
N GLN A 784 -6.73 33.08 29.71
CA GLN A 784 -6.19 33.89 30.81
C GLN A 784 -6.55 33.31 32.19
N SER A 785 -7.74 32.71 32.33
CA SER A 785 -8.18 32.03 33.54
C SER A 785 -7.36 30.77 33.82
N GLU A 786 -7.07 29.94 32.81
CA GLU A 786 -6.19 28.77 32.99
C GLU A 786 -4.80 29.18 33.46
N ILE A 787 -4.21 30.21 32.87
CA ILE A 787 -2.88 30.72 33.26
C ILE A 787 -2.89 31.28 34.69
N ALA A 788 -3.92 32.03 35.07
CA ALA A 788 -4.07 32.59 36.41
C ALA A 788 -4.22 31.49 37.48
N ASN A 789 -4.94 30.41 37.15
CA ASN A 789 -5.19 29.29 38.05
C ASN A 789 -4.00 28.31 38.17
N MET A 790 -2.94 28.46 37.36
CA MET A 790 -1.74 27.64 37.50
C MET A 790 -0.95 28.00 38.76
N THR A 791 -0.80 27.03 39.67
CA THR A 791 -0.07 27.18 40.94
C THR A 791 1.45 27.22 40.77
N SER A 792 1.98 26.57 39.73
CA SER A 792 3.42 26.56 39.42
C SER A 792 3.79 27.74 38.53
N GLU A 793 4.67 28.62 39.02
CA GLU A 793 5.20 29.75 38.27
C GLU A 793 5.94 29.30 37.00
N THR A 794 6.66 28.18 37.06
CA THR A 794 7.31 27.59 35.89
C THR A 794 6.32 27.11 34.82
N ARG A 795 5.20 26.50 35.23
CA ARG A 795 4.13 26.12 34.29
C ARG A 795 3.45 27.34 33.68
N ARG A 796 3.20 28.36 34.50
CA ARG A 796 2.63 29.65 34.06
C ARG A 796 3.52 30.34 33.01
N ALA A 797 4.82 30.43 33.28
CA ALA A 797 5.79 31.01 32.34
C ALA A 797 5.85 30.23 31.01
N ARG A 798 5.82 28.88 31.07
CA ARG A 798 5.78 28.04 29.86
C ARG A 798 4.49 28.22 29.06
N ALA A 799 3.34 28.32 29.73
CA ALA A 799 2.05 28.54 29.08
C ALA A 799 1.99 29.91 28.39
N MET A 800 2.49 30.97 29.05
CA MET A 800 2.61 32.30 28.45
C MET A 800 3.55 32.31 27.24
N ALA A 801 4.73 31.68 27.35
CA ALA A 801 5.69 31.55 26.25
C ALA A 801 5.10 30.75 25.07
N PHE A 802 4.30 29.71 25.34
CA PHE A 802 3.59 28.96 24.30
C PHE A 802 2.53 29.81 23.58
N ASN A 803 1.74 30.60 24.31
CA ASN A 803 0.78 31.52 23.69
C ASN A 803 1.49 32.60 22.84
N GLN A 804 2.64 33.10 23.29
CA GLN A 804 3.47 34.03 22.52
C GLN A 804 4.07 33.37 21.27
N LEU A 805 4.41 32.09 21.34
CA LEU A 805 4.88 31.35 20.18
C LEU A 805 3.78 31.17 19.14
N LEU A 806 2.56 30.89 19.57
CA LEU A 806 1.40 30.77 18.68
C LEU A 806 1.03 32.08 17.96
N SER A 807 1.43 33.24 18.48
CA SER A 807 1.23 34.53 17.81
C SER A 807 2.35 34.89 16.84
N HIS A 808 3.45 34.13 16.80
CA HIS A 808 4.57 34.40 15.92
C HIS A 808 4.42 33.71 14.56
N VAL A 809 4.01 34.48 13.55
CA VAL A 809 3.94 34.07 12.14
C VAL A 809 5.12 34.68 11.37
N PRO A 810 5.90 33.90 10.60
CA PRO A 810 6.98 34.43 9.76
C PRO A 810 6.47 35.49 8.77
N LYS A 811 7.27 36.53 8.52
CA LYS A 811 6.94 37.55 7.53
C LYS A 811 7.08 36.98 6.12
N GLN A 812 6.23 37.43 5.20
CA GLN A 812 6.36 37.10 3.79
C GLN A 812 7.58 37.81 3.18
N GLY A 813 8.21 37.16 2.19
CA GLY A 813 9.28 37.75 1.40
C GLY A 813 8.77 38.73 0.34
N LEU A 814 9.68 39.19 -0.53
CA LEU A 814 9.38 40.18 -1.58
C LEU A 814 8.98 39.57 -2.94
N PHE A 815 8.88 38.24 -3.05
CA PHE A 815 8.58 37.57 -4.31
C PHE A 815 7.11 37.81 -4.72
N ASP A 816 6.89 38.30 -5.94
CA ASP A 816 5.55 38.42 -6.51
C ASP A 816 5.08 37.06 -7.04
N LEU A 817 4.03 36.53 -6.41
CA LEU A 817 3.44 35.24 -6.77
C LEU A 817 2.90 35.23 -8.21
N SER A 818 2.58 36.39 -8.79
CA SER A 818 2.10 36.49 -10.16
C SER A 818 3.13 36.03 -11.21
N GLU A 819 4.43 36.06 -10.88
CA GLU A 819 5.51 35.57 -11.75
C GLU A 819 5.39 34.07 -12.06
N VAL A 820 4.75 33.29 -11.18
CA VAL A 820 4.52 31.85 -11.38
C VAL A 820 3.71 31.60 -12.66
N ARG A 821 2.77 32.48 -13.00
CA ARG A 821 1.91 32.36 -14.20
C ARG A 821 2.73 32.21 -15.48
N ASN A 822 3.82 32.97 -15.57
CA ASN A 822 4.69 33.04 -16.75
C ASN A 822 5.89 32.08 -16.68
N SER A 823 6.05 31.35 -15.56
CA SER A 823 7.17 30.44 -15.36
C SER A 823 6.99 29.14 -16.14
N THR A 824 7.66 29.06 -17.30
CA THR A 824 7.59 27.89 -18.19
C THR A 824 8.00 26.59 -17.49
N TYR A 825 8.99 26.64 -16.59
CA TYR A 825 9.56 25.46 -15.92
C TYR A 825 9.00 25.19 -14.52
N PHE A 826 7.91 25.86 -14.13
CA PHE A 826 7.24 25.59 -12.84
C PHE A 826 6.71 24.15 -12.77
N PHE A 827 6.06 23.69 -13.84
CA PHE A 827 5.75 22.28 -14.13
C PHE A 827 6.22 21.98 -15.57
N SER A 828 7.15 21.03 -15.76
CA SER A 828 7.76 20.72 -17.08
C SER A 828 8.29 19.31 -17.23
#